data_AF-A0A1X0P2D4-F1
#
_entry.id   AF-A0A1X0P2D4-F1
#
_cell.length_a   1.000
_cell.length_b   1.000
_cell.length_c   1.000
_cell.angle_alpha   90.00
_cell.angle_beta   90.00
_cell.angle_gamma   90.00
#
_symmetry.space_group_name_H-M   'P 1'
#
loop_
_entity.id
_entity.type
_entity.pdbx_description
1 polymer ?
#
loop_
_entity_poly.entity_id
_entity_poly.type
_entity_poly.pdbx_seq_one_letter_code
_entity_poly.pdbx_strand_id
1 'polypeptide(L)'
;MSADASYYPMRPAFELQLGTTLLEGMAAIGRFDGTTPSLACATGTQRVVVHTRATHGTAAAAATTTAVDPVRTLNFGRPPTALAVGRVRDTAGRTNVDALYVGAATSLLAYDVERNTEYFFKDVEDGVQAVVCGVMNTTKGSNDGGLPASLAVVGGNCTINGFDESGEEVLWTVTGDQVTSLMLMPWEANNNEKSNSHRNAKPASTTVDNEQRPLVLVAASEDFELRVFDGEETIASITEVDRVNQLVYSGTPGRFAYLTANGTVGVYNRTERVWRVKGKHRPVSAAFCDVDFDGVPELIVGWSNGRVEVRGDDNEKRGVLFRDTYTTPVSAVLAYDYRQNGQPLPIVCTVDGTVRGLELANTKDEKQEVLRNRETFKLDTLRREREALAAELLSLEEQLDRQLKGDTDLTLPQAGTVVRHKLIPNQRSRKLDVVFTVHHGHHDTIIQGCVLHSEKAFPGKEYMFFTLEDPQPTIVCSFAVVHGVEAQVKASVMVGATNADNYQIHEVSFTISRFIMCQPRGKEDDPIPEPTGYVILQLSEDFSFSKLHTWLEKTFLLSNPPDTSVDFRVTLVDLRDDSGLVIEGHPDHHELYIRGQTMEVCGDVVESLGLSTVSEATASCHFPEEMQELQSTLDRVDELNAVRLKLNSNMADAAASVKPLLIRAEDSRLISDMVSMRRFYAQLYELDKELIGENMKRCNNYTALKAALKHINIFIMRAGRLRIGEAKTSLIAECRESVKTGETRSLLNLIRTGKK
;
A
#
# COMPACT_ATOMS: atom_id res chain seq x y z
N MET A 1 28.75 -3.62 12.35
CA MET A 1 28.62 -4.22 13.69
C MET A 1 27.72 -3.31 14.52
N SER A 2 26.44 -3.65 14.72
CA SER A 2 25.49 -2.79 15.45
C SER A 2 25.49 -3.15 16.94
N ALA A 3 25.95 -2.23 17.79
CA ALA A 3 25.89 -2.41 19.23
C ALA A 3 24.43 -2.40 19.74
N ASP A 4 24.13 -3.31 20.66
CA ASP A 4 22.87 -3.48 21.42
C ASP A 4 22.66 -2.39 22.48
N ALA A 5 22.89 -1.12 22.15
CA ALA A 5 22.62 -0.02 23.08
C ALA A 5 21.22 0.53 22.82
N SER A 6 20.22 0.08 23.59
CA SER A 6 18.91 0.73 23.65
C SER A 6 19.05 2.13 24.25
N TYR A 7 18.44 3.12 23.61
CA TYR A 7 18.39 4.52 24.03
C TYR A 7 17.73 4.69 25.42
N TYR A 8 16.73 3.87 25.75
CA TYR A 8 16.19 3.72 27.11
C TYR A 8 15.81 2.26 27.42
N PRO A 9 15.92 1.80 28.68
CA PRO A 9 15.39 0.51 29.11
C PRO A 9 13.87 0.59 29.31
N MET A 10 13.14 -0.36 28.72
CA MET A 10 11.72 -0.58 29.00
C MET A 10 11.51 -1.86 29.80
N ARG A 11 10.41 -1.91 30.55
CA ARG A 11 9.97 -3.09 31.31
C ARG A 11 8.48 -3.37 31.03
N PRO A 12 8.02 -4.61 31.22
CA PRO A 12 6.59 -4.91 31.14
C PRO A 12 5.85 -4.27 32.32
N ALA A 13 4.92 -3.36 32.01
CA ALA A 13 3.95 -2.78 32.95
C ALA A 13 2.96 -3.83 33.45
N PHE A 14 2.57 -4.75 32.56
CA PHE A 14 1.74 -5.91 32.84
C PHE A 14 2.04 -7.01 31.83
N GLU A 15 1.75 -8.25 32.21
CA GLU A 15 1.85 -9.43 31.35
C GLU A 15 0.61 -10.30 31.58
N LEU A 16 -0.04 -10.73 30.49
CA LEU A 16 -1.23 -11.57 30.52
C LEU A 16 -1.04 -12.76 29.58
N GLN A 17 -1.61 -13.92 29.93
CA GLN A 17 -1.65 -15.09 29.06
C GLN A 17 -3.09 -15.38 28.64
N LEU A 18 -3.37 -15.37 27.33
CA LEU A 18 -4.69 -15.70 26.78
C LEU A 18 -4.90 -17.20 26.53
N GLY A 19 -3.83 -18.01 26.63
CA GLY A 19 -3.89 -19.48 26.53
C GLY A 19 -4.31 -20.01 25.16
N THR A 20 -4.30 -19.18 24.11
CA THR A 20 -4.74 -19.52 22.75
C THR A 20 -3.81 -18.89 21.73
N THR A 21 -3.70 -19.53 20.56
CA THR A 21 -2.85 -19.03 19.48
C THR A 21 -3.54 -17.91 18.70
N LEU A 22 -2.92 -16.73 18.67
CA LEU A 22 -3.44 -15.53 18.02
C LEU A 22 -3.09 -15.47 16.53
N LEU A 23 -3.94 -14.81 15.75
CA LEU A 23 -3.68 -14.53 14.33
C LEU A 23 -2.95 -13.20 14.15
N GLU A 24 -1.97 -13.19 13.24
CA GLU A 24 -1.19 -12.00 12.88
C GLU A 24 -2.10 -10.87 12.38
N GLY A 25 -1.89 -9.65 12.88
CA GLY A 25 -2.62 -8.45 12.49
C GLY A 25 -4.09 -8.37 12.95
N MET A 26 -4.60 -9.37 13.66
CA MET A 26 -6.02 -9.46 14.05
C MET A 26 -6.25 -9.26 15.55
N ALA A 27 -5.84 -8.09 16.05
CA ALA A 27 -6.16 -7.65 17.40
C ALA A 27 -6.65 -6.20 17.39
N ALA A 28 -7.60 -5.88 18.25
CA ALA A 28 -8.15 -4.55 18.42
C ALA A 28 -8.53 -4.31 19.88
N ILE A 29 -8.52 -3.05 20.31
CA ILE A 29 -8.96 -2.64 21.64
C ILE A 29 -10.14 -1.69 21.49
N GLY A 30 -11.18 -1.89 22.29
CA GLY A 30 -12.25 -0.90 22.43
C GLY A 30 -13.07 -1.09 23.69
N ARG A 31 -14.04 -0.19 23.85
CA ARG A 31 -14.88 -0.05 25.05
C ARG A 31 -16.27 -0.62 24.77
N PHE A 32 -16.41 -1.94 24.89
CA PHE A 32 -17.69 -2.61 24.63
C PHE A 32 -18.78 -2.30 25.66
N ASP A 33 -18.39 -1.95 26.88
CA ASP A 33 -19.28 -1.46 27.96
C ASP A 33 -19.42 0.06 27.99
N GLY A 34 -18.70 0.77 27.11
CA GLY A 34 -18.59 2.23 27.07
C GLY A 34 -17.54 2.85 27.99
N THR A 35 -16.91 2.07 28.88
CA THR A 35 -15.99 2.60 29.90
C THR A 35 -14.66 1.86 29.99
N THR A 36 -14.67 0.54 30.04
CA THR A 36 -13.49 -0.31 30.24
C THR A 36 -12.89 -0.76 28.91
N PRO A 37 -11.58 -0.56 28.71
CA PRO A 37 -10.91 -1.08 27.52
C PRO A 37 -10.84 -2.60 27.60
N SER A 38 -11.28 -3.25 26.52
CA SER A 38 -11.24 -4.69 26.34
C SER A 38 -10.43 -5.02 25.10
N LEU A 39 -9.55 -6.01 25.22
CA LEU A 39 -8.71 -6.50 24.13
C LEU A 39 -9.44 -7.63 23.40
N ALA A 40 -9.71 -7.45 22.11
CA ALA A 40 -10.26 -8.48 21.24
C ALA A 40 -9.17 -9.02 20.31
N CYS A 41 -8.97 -10.34 20.30
CA CYS A 41 -8.00 -11.01 19.44
C CYS A 41 -8.63 -12.19 18.70
N ALA A 42 -8.39 -12.29 17.40
CA ALA A 42 -8.80 -13.45 16.62
C ALA A 42 -7.82 -14.63 16.84
N THR A 43 -8.36 -15.84 16.85
CA THR A 43 -7.60 -17.08 17.04
C THR A 43 -7.66 -17.97 15.81
N GLY A 44 -6.65 -18.84 15.66
CA GLY A 44 -6.62 -19.85 14.60
C GLY A 44 -7.77 -20.87 14.65
N THR A 45 -8.56 -20.89 15.73
CA THR A 45 -9.70 -21.79 15.93
C THR A 45 -11.05 -21.22 15.47
N GLN A 46 -11.04 -20.15 14.66
CA GLN A 46 -12.27 -19.45 14.20
C GLN A 46 -13.07 -18.82 15.35
N ARG A 47 -12.36 -18.40 16.40
CA ARG A 47 -12.94 -17.76 17.60
C ARG A 47 -12.30 -16.40 17.82
N VAL A 48 -13.04 -15.49 18.44
CA VAL A 48 -12.50 -14.23 18.95
C VAL A 48 -12.47 -14.30 20.47
N VAL A 49 -11.31 -14.04 21.04
CA VAL A 49 -11.09 -13.95 22.48
C VAL A 49 -11.20 -12.49 22.87
N VAL A 50 -12.06 -12.17 23.84
CA VAL A 50 -12.19 -10.83 24.41
C VAL A 50 -11.72 -10.88 25.86
N HIS A 51 -10.65 -10.16 26.17
CA HIS A 51 -10.18 -9.98 27.54
C HIS A 51 -10.63 -8.61 28.05
N THR A 52 -11.45 -8.58 29.10
CA THR A 52 -11.89 -7.37 29.78
C THR A 52 -11.23 -7.30 31.15
N ARG A 53 -10.61 -6.16 31.47
CA ARG A 53 -10.05 -5.96 32.79
C ARG A 53 -11.17 -5.82 33.83
N ALA A 54 -11.20 -6.69 34.83
CA ALA A 54 -12.09 -6.51 35.98
C ALA A 54 -11.75 -5.17 36.67
N THR A 55 -12.72 -4.26 36.74
CA THR A 55 -12.58 -3.05 37.54
C THR A 55 -12.39 -3.46 39.00
N HIS A 56 -11.36 -2.94 39.65
CA HIS A 56 -11.32 -2.95 41.11
C HIS A 56 -12.46 -2.05 41.61
N GLY A 57 -13.66 -2.62 41.71
CA GLY A 57 -14.67 -2.11 42.62
C GLY A 57 -14.05 -2.06 44.00
N THR A 58 -14.14 -0.91 44.65
CA THR A 58 -13.79 -0.72 46.06
C THR A 58 -14.32 -1.90 46.88
N ALA A 59 -13.45 -2.45 47.74
CA ALA A 59 -13.63 -3.70 48.48
C ALA A 59 -14.75 -3.68 49.55
N ALA A 60 -15.85 -2.97 49.32
CA ALA A 60 -17.00 -2.88 50.23
C ALA A 60 -18.33 -3.38 49.62
N ALA A 61 -18.36 -3.78 48.34
CA ALA A 61 -19.58 -4.29 47.68
C ALA A 61 -19.44 -5.69 47.05
N ALA A 62 -18.35 -6.41 47.33
CA ALA A 62 -18.08 -7.74 46.76
C ALA A 62 -18.63 -8.88 47.63
N ALA A 63 -19.95 -8.92 47.84
CA ALA A 63 -20.59 -10.03 48.55
C ALA A 63 -21.71 -10.74 47.79
N THR A 64 -21.95 -10.43 46.50
CA THR A 64 -23.07 -11.10 45.78
C THR A 64 -23.04 -11.09 44.24
N THR A 65 -21.88 -11.01 43.59
CA THR A 65 -21.80 -11.25 42.14
C THR A 65 -20.71 -12.27 41.81
N THR A 66 -21.15 -13.36 41.18
CA THR A 66 -20.31 -14.40 40.56
C THR A 66 -19.17 -13.76 39.78
N ALA A 67 -17.92 -14.09 40.13
CA ALA A 67 -16.74 -13.65 39.42
C ALA A 67 -16.84 -14.08 37.95
N VAL A 68 -17.02 -13.10 37.05
CA VAL A 68 -17.03 -13.33 35.60
C VAL A 68 -15.59 -13.58 35.18
N ASP A 69 -15.33 -14.68 34.48
CA ASP A 69 -14.01 -14.93 33.89
C ASP A 69 -13.58 -13.72 33.06
N PRO A 70 -12.35 -13.21 33.23
CA PRO A 70 -11.88 -12.01 32.53
C PRO A 70 -11.74 -12.23 31.01
N VAL A 71 -11.80 -13.49 30.56
CA VAL A 71 -11.66 -13.91 29.17
C VAL A 71 -12.97 -14.51 28.67
N ARG A 72 -13.59 -13.85 27.69
CA ARG A 72 -14.77 -14.35 26.97
C ARG A 72 -14.32 -14.90 25.61
N THR A 73 -14.94 -16.00 25.17
CA THR A 73 -14.69 -16.56 23.83
C THR A 73 -15.97 -16.51 23.00
N LEU A 74 -15.86 -15.91 21.81
CA LEU A 74 -16.95 -15.72 20.86
C LEU A 74 -16.73 -16.63 19.65
N ASN A 75 -17.74 -17.42 19.30
CA ASN A 75 -17.68 -18.38 18.19
C ASN A 75 -18.58 -17.89 17.05
N PHE A 76 -17.97 -17.46 15.95
CA PHE A 76 -18.71 -16.99 14.76
C PHE A 76 -18.81 -18.07 13.66
N GLY A 77 -18.15 -19.23 13.83
CA GLY A 77 -18.24 -20.37 12.91
C GLY A 77 -17.63 -20.11 11.52
N ARG A 78 -16.93 -18.98 11.33
CA ARG A 78 -16.20 -18.63 10.11
C ARG A 78 -14.80 -18.14 10.48
N PRO A 79 -13.76 -18.46 9.70
CA PRO A 79 -12.43 -17.92 9.93
C PRO A 79 -12.44 -16.39 9.72
N PRO A 80 -12.02 -15.59 10.72
CA PRO A 80 -11.92 -14.16 10.56
C PRO A 80 -10.76 -13.81 9.62
N THR A 81 -11.01 -12.89 8.70
CA THR A 81 -10.03 -12.34 7.76
C THR A 81 -9.68 -10.88 8.11
N ALA A 82 -10.55 -10.19 8.84
CA ALA A 82 -10.30 -8.86 9.37
C ALA A 82 -11.01 -8.67 10.71
N LEU A 83 -10.44 -7.83 11.58
CA LEU A 83 -10.99 -7.49 12.88
C LEU A 83 -10.82 -5.99 13.10
N ALA A 84 -11.90 -5.29 13.43
CA ALA A 84 -11.86 -3.87 13.77
C ALA A 84 -12.83 -3.55 14.89
N VAL A 85 -12.61 -2.42 15.55
CA VAL A 85 -13.50 -1.89 16.57
C VAL A 85 -13.82 -0.44 16.20
N GLY A 86 -15.09 -0.07 16.32
CA GLY A 86 -15.56 1.25 15.91
C GLY A 86 -16.70 1.74 16.77
N ARG A 87 -16.77 3.06 16.96
CA ARG A 87 -17.82 3.70 17.75
C ARG A 87 -19.17 3.62 17.04
N VAL A 88 -20.20 3.28 17.81
CA VAL A 88 -21.61 3.32 17.38
C VAL A 88 -22.24 4.60 17.91
N ARG A 89 -23.27 5.11 17.23
CA ARG A 89 -24.03 6.30 17.64
C ARG A 89 -24.62 6.13 19.04
N ASP A 90 -24.46 7.18 19.82
CA ASP A 90 -24.98 7.25 21.18
C ASP A 90 -26.52 7.21 21.15
N THR A 91 -27.11 6.34 21.98
CA THR A 91 -28.56 6.22 22.18
C THR A 91 -28.93 6.56 23.61
N ALA A 92 -30.20 6.83 23.91
CA ALA A 92 -30.64 7.16 25.28
C ALA A 92 -30.33 6.00 26.24
N GLY A 93 -29.23 6.10 26.98
CA GLY A 93 -28.71 5.05 27.88
C GLY A 93 -27.42 4.35 27.42
N ARG A 94 -26.86 4.70 26.26
CA ARG A 94 -25.57 4.19 25.75
C ARG A 94 -24.74 5.32 25.21
N THR A 95 -23.65 5.61 25.90
CA THR A 95 -22.67 6.64 25.52
C THR A 95 -21.31 5.98 25.38
N ASN A 96 -20.59 6.28 24.31
CA ASN A 96 -19.23 5.81 24.03
C ASN A 96 -19.06 4.29 23.86
N VAL A 97 -20.08 3.59 23.37
CA VAL A 97 -20.02 2.14 23.16
C VAL A 97 -19.40 1.82 21.80
N ASP A 98 -18.45 0.89 21.80
CA ASP A 98 -17.83 0.38 20.59
C ASP A 98 -18.47 -0.95 20.14
N ALA A 99 -18.64 -1.13 18.82
CA ALA A 99 -19.02 -2.40 18.21
C ALA A 99 -17.77 -3.17 17.73
N LEU A 100 -17.85 -4.49 17.82
CA LEU A 100 -16.86 -5.40 17.27
C LEU A 100 -17.25 -5.75 15.83
N TYR A 101 -16.38 -5.40 14.88
CA TYR A 101 -16.56 -5.74 13.46
C TYR A 101 -15.69 -6.94 13.11
N VAL A 102 -16.33 -8.02 12.67
CA VAL A 102 -15.67 -9.26 12.26
C VAL A 102 -15.89 -9.47 10.78
N GLY A 103 -14.81 -9.34 10.02
CA GLY A 103 -14.75 -9.67 8.60
C GLY A 103 -14.46 -11.14 8.39
N ALA A 104 -15.16 -11.78 7.46
CA ALA A 104 -14.87 -13.11 6.96
C ALA A 104 -14.77 -13.09 5.42
N ALA A 105 -14.43 -14.24 4.84
CA ALA A 105 -14.22 -14.38 3.40
C ALA A 105 -15.40 -13.92 2.52
N THR A 106 -16.64 -13.90 3.03
CA THR A 106 -17.83 -13.49 2.28
C THR A 106 -18.85 -12.70 3.11
N SER A 107 -18.48 -12.20 4.30
CA SER A 107 -19.44 -11.53 5.19
C SER A 107 -18.78 -10.56 6.15
N LEU A 108 -19.52 -9.51 6.49
CA LEU A 108 -19.22 -8.59 7.58
C LEU A 108 -20.27 -8.75 8.67
N LEU A 109 -19.81 -8.90 9.92
CA LEU A 109 -20.66 -8.94 11.11
C LEU A 109 -20.30 -7.76 12.02
N ALA A 110 -21.29 -6.96 12.39
CA ALA A 110 -21.18 -5.94 13.43
C ALA A 110 -21.85 -6.45 14.71
N TYR A 111 -21.10 -6.57 15.81
CA TYR A 111 -21.51 -7.32 16.99
C TYR A 111 -21.34 -6.51 18.29
N ASP A 112 -22.37 -6.57 19.15
CA ASP A 112 -22.38 -6.02 20.51
C ASP A 112 -21.96 -7.10 21.51
N VAL A 113 -20.76 -6.95 22.08
CA VAL A 113 -20.16 -7.94 22.99
C VAL A 113 -20.90 -8.02 24.33
N GLU A 114 -21.47 -6.93 24.82
CA GLU A 114 -22.14 -6.88 26.12
C GLU A 114 -23.58 -7.41 26.05
N ARG A 115 -24.32 -7.09 24.98
CA ARG A 115 -25.69 -7.61 24.81
C ARG A 115 -25.78 -8.94 24.10
N ASN A 116 -24.69 -9.43 23.50
CA ASN A 116 -24.70 -10.62 22.66
C ASN A 116 -25.77 -10.50 21.55
N THR A 117 -25.74 -9.35 20.86
CA THR A 117 -26.66 -9.02 19.76
C THR A 117 -25.90 -8.53 18.54
N GLU A 118 -26.39 -8.87 17.36
CA GLU A 118 -25.85 -8.38 16.10
C GLU A 118 -26.49 -7.01 15.79
N TYR A 119 -25.68 -6.02 15.43
CA TYR A 119 -26.18 -4.76 14.88
C TYR A 119 -26.69 -5.00 13.45
N PHE A 120 -25.83 -5.60 12.63
CA PHE A 120 -26.19 -6.08 11.31
C PHE A 120 -25.27 -7.22 10.88
N PHE A 121 -25.78 -8.03 9.96
CA PHE A 121 -25.01 -9.04 9.22
C PHE A 121 -25.18 -8.76 7.73
N LYS A 122 -24.06 -8.59 7.03
CA LYS A 122 -24.05 -8.31 5.59
C LYS A 122 -23.20 -9.34 4.86
N ASP A 123 -23.77 -9.99 3.86
CA ASP A 123 -22.99 -10.77 2.92
C ASP A 123 -22.24 -9.81 1.98
N VAL A 124 -20.90 -9.84 2.09
CA VAL A 124 -20.00 -9.04 1.27
C VAL A 124 -19.39 -9.99 0.25
N GLU A 125 -19.94 -9.96 -0.96
CA GLU A 125 -19.59 -10.92 -2.01
C GLU A 125 -18.09 -10.87 -2.36
N ASP A 126 -17.47 -9.69 -2.35
CA ASP A 126 -16.04 -9.50 -2.66
C ASP A 126 -15.08 -9.95 -1.54
N GLY A 127 -15.65 -10.35 -0.40
CA GLY A 127 -14.93 -10.72 0.81
C GLY A 127 -14.35 -9.52 1.57
N VAL A 128 -14.02 -9.76 2.83
CA VAL A 128 -13.56 -8.72 3.75
C VAL A 128 -12.09 -8.98 4.10
N GLN A 129 -11.17 -8.24 3.51
CA GLN A 129 -9.72 -8.41 3.74
C GLN A 129 -9.17 -7.39 4.73
N ALA A 130 -9.75 -6.19 4.75
CA ALA A 130 -9.44 -5.15 5.72
C ALA A 130 -10.73 -4.45 6.16
N VAL A 131 -10.79 -4.01 7.41
CA VAL A 131 -11.92 -3.23 7.95
C VAL A 131 -11.37 -2.05 8.73
N VAL A 132 -11.95 -0.88 8.55
CA VAL A 132 -11.69 0.30 9.36
C VAL A 132 -13.00 1.04 9.61
N CYS A 133 -13.15 1.63 10.79
CA CYS A 133 -14.37 2.34 11.17
C CYS A 133 -14.06 3.82 11.42
N GLY A 134 -14.92 4.71 10.94
CA GLY A 134 -14.82 6.14 11.23
C GLY A 134 -15.68 7.00 10.31
N VAL A 135 -15.63 8.31 10.54
CA VAL A 135 -16.45 9.28 9.82
C VAL A 135 -15.76 9.67 8.51
N MET A 136 -16.48 9.59 7.39
CA MET A 136 -15.95 9.87 6.05
C MET A 136 -16.93 10.75 5.26
N ASN A 137 -16.44 11.46 4.24
CA ASN A 137 -17.30 12.15 3.28
C ASN A 137 -18.06 11.13 2.43
N THR A 138 -19.35 11.39 2.17
CA THR A 138 -20.22 10.50 1.38
C THR A 138 -20.93 11.29 0.28
N THR A 139 -21.13 10.67 -0.88
CA THR A 139 -21.77 11.25 -2.08
C THR A 139 -23.29 11.40 -1.92
N LYS A 140 -23.92 10.52 -1.13
CA LYS A 140 -25.28 10.73 -0.61
C LYS A 140 -25.20 11.79 0.49
N GLY A 141 -25.05 13.04 0.06
CA GLY A 141 -25.09 14.20 0.93
C GLY A 141 -26.26 14.12 1.89
N SER A 142 -25.98 14.53 3.11
CA SER A 142 -26.89 15.03 4.14
C SER A 142 -27.89 16.05 3.57
N ASN A 143 -28.85 15.58 2.76
CA ASN A 143 -30.04 16.34 2.38
C ASN A 143 -30.98 16.52 3.59
N ASP A 144 -30.82 15.70 4.62
CA ASP A 144 -31.22 16.04 5.99
C ASP A 144 -29.98 16.55 6.71
N GLY A 145 -30.05 17.68 7.42
CA GLY A 145 -28.97 18.23 8.25
C GLY A 145 -28.58 17.34 9.46
N GLY A 146 -28.44 16.04 9.25
CA GLY A 146 -28.00 15.04 10.20
C GLY A 146 -26.48 15.06 10.36
N LEU A 147 -26.05 14.74 11.58
CA LEU A 147 -24.64 14.58 11.93
C LEU A 147 -23.96 13.52 11.05
N PRO A 148 -22.68 13.70 10.71
CA PRO A 148 -21.95 12.72 9.93
C PRO A 148 -21.83 11.41 10.73
N ALA A 149 -22.27 10.30 10.12
CA ALA A 149 -22.30 8.98 10.76
C ALA A 149 -20.96 8.25 10.58
N SER A 150 -20.57 7.48 11.59
CA SER A 150 -19.44 6.56 11.51
C SER A 150 -19.78 5.42 10.55
N LEU A 151 -18.89 5.16 9.59
CA LEU A 151 -19.06 4.10 8.60
C LEU A 151 -18.11 2.95 8.90
N ALA A 152 -18.57 1.72 8.67
CA ALA A 152 -17.73 0.53 8.61
C ALA A 152 -17.24 0.35 7.17
N VAL A 153 -15.99 0.75 6.91
CA VAL A 153 -15.35 0.67 5.59
C VAL A 153 -14.61 -0.65 5.46
N VAL A 154 -14.96 -1.40 4.43
CA VAL A 154 -14.49 -2.75 4.13
C VAL A 154 -13.72 -2.73 2.83
N GLY A 155 -12.51 -3.29 2.85
CA GLY A 155 -11.70 -3.55 1.66
C GLY A 155 -11.83 -5.00 1.26
N GLY A 156 -12.24 -5.24 0.02
CA GLY A 156 -12.35 -6.56 -0.58
C GLY A 156 -11.32 -6.80 -1.67
N ASN A 157 -11.68 -7.62 -2.64
CA ASN A 157 -10.78 -8.08 -3.69
C ASN A 157 -10.45 -7.05 -4.78
N CYS A 158 -11.33 -6.09 -5.05
CA CYS A 158 -11.08 -4.94 -5.94
C CYS A 158 -11.98 -3.75 -5.56
N THR A 159 -12.64 -3.83 -4.42
CA THR A 159 -13.74 -2.94 -4.03
C THR A 159 -13.55 -2.52 -2.59
N ILE A 160 -14.00 -1.31 -2.30
CA ILE A 160 -14.09 -0.77 -0.96
C ILE A 160 -15.54 -0.35 -0.77
N ASN A 161 -16.20 -0.97 0.19
CA ASN A 161 -17.60 -0.72 0.51
C ASN A 161 -17.68 -0.10 1.90
N GLY A 162 -18.46 0.96 2.09
CA GLY A 162 -18.74 1.55 3.40
C GLY A 162 -20.20 1.35 3.77
N PHE A 163 -20.41 0.71 4.92
CA PHE A 163 -21.73 0.45 5.47
C PHE A 163 -22.04 1.41 6.63
N ASP A 164 -23.28 1.86 6.70
CA ASP A 164 -23.78 2.57 7.87
C ASP A 164 -24.14 1.61 9.02
N GLU A 165 -24.68 2.17 10.10
CA GLU A 165 -25.09 1.40 11.30
C GLU A 165 -26.23 0.41 11.03
N SER A 166 -26.99 0.60 9.95
CA SER A 166 -28.08 -0.27 9.54
C SER A 166 -27.61 -1.39 8.58
N GLY A 167 -26.37 -1.30 8.08
CA GLY A 167 -25.85 -2.19 7.05
C GLY A 167 -26.27 -1.79 5.62
N GLU A 168 -26.75 -0.56 5.42
CA GLU A 168 -26.94 0.02 4.10
C GLU A 168 -25.59 0.48 3.54
N GLU A 169 -25.38 0.27 2.25
CA GLU A 169 -24.17 0.71 1.54
C GLU A 169 -24.29 2.19 1.19
N VAL A 170 -23.37 3.00 1.75
CA VAL A 170 -23.34 4.46 1.57
C VAL A 170 -22.09 4.91 0.82
N LEU A 171 -21.02 4.12 0.85
CA LEU A 171 -19.79 4.37 0.11
C LEU A 171 -19.45 3.15 -0.73
N TRP A 172 -19.05 3.39 -1.97
CA TRP A 172 -18.50 2.34 -2.83
C TRP A 172 -17.41 2.93 -3.71
N THR A 173 -16.22 2.35 -3.66
CA THR A 173 -15.13 2.69 -4.57
C THR A 173 -14.40 1.44 -5.02
N VAL A 174 -13.64 1.55 -6.11
CA VAL A 174 -12.93 0.44 -6.74
C VAL A 174 -11.44 0.68 -6.64
N THR A 175 -10.71 -0.38 -6.29
CA THR A 175 -9.24 -0.42 -6.26
C THR A 175 -8.69 -1.25 -7.42
N GLY A 176 -7.41 -1.06 -7.76
CA GLY A 176 -6.79 -1.79 -8.87
C GLY A 176 -6.60 -3.29 -8.60
N ASP A 177 -6.46 -3.67 -7.34
CA ASP A 177 -6.35 -5.07 -6.91
C ASP A 177 -6.89 -5.27 -5.48
N GLN A 178 -6.65 -6.46 -4.92
CA GLN A 178 -7.06 -6.83 -3.57
C GLN A 178 -6.56 -5.84 -2.54
N VAL A 179 -7.48 -5.30 -1.74
CA VAL A 179 -7.17 -4.40 -0.65
C VAL A 179 -6.53 -5.20 0.47
N THR A 180 -5.36 -4.78 0.90
CA THR A 180 -4.56 -5.48 1.92
C THR A 180 -4.62 -4.79 3.27
N SER A 181 -4.77 -3.45 3.29
CA SER A 181 -4.89 -2.65 4.51
C SER A 181 -5.69 -1.39 4.22
N LEU A 182 -6.48 -0.95 5.20
CA LEU A 182 -7.20 0.31 5.20
C LEU A 182 -6.85 1.11 6.44
N MET A 183 -6.88 2.44 6.32
CA MET A 183 -6.63 3.37 7.42
C MET A 183 -7.39 4.67 7.17
N LEU A 184 -7.89 5.28 8.23
CA LEU A 184 -8.49 6.61 8.17
C LEU A 184 -7.56 7.64 8.78
N MET A 185 -7.41 8.79 8.14
CA MET A 185 -6.65 9.90 8.69
C MET A 185 -7.10 11.25 8.11
N PRO A 186 -6.88 12.36 8.84
CA PRO A 186 -7.03 13.69 8.26
C PRO A 186 -5.89 13.98 7.27
N TRP A 187 -6.21 14.51 6.09
CA TRP A 187 -5.22 14.76 5.01
C TRP A 187 -4.62 16.17 5.02
N GLU A 188 -5.44 17.20 5.21
CA GLU A 188 -5.01 18.59 5.33
C GLU A 188 -5.17 19.11 6.76
N ALA A 189 -4.14 19.79 7.27
CA ALA A 189 -4.28 20.66 8.44
C ALA A 189 -5.02 21.91 7.97
N ASN A 190 -6.34 21.84 7.95
CA ASN A 190 -7.21 22.86 7.34
C ASN A 190 -6.94 24.24 7.97
N ASN A 191 -6.22 25.11 7.26
CA ASN A 191 -6.00 26.52 7.62
C ASN A 191 -7.21 27.41 7.23
N ASN A 192 -8.33 26.81 6.82
CA ASN A 192 -9.55 27.51 6.41
C ASN A 192 -10.41 28.03 7.57
N GLU A 193 -9.80 28.47 8.67
CA GLU A 193 -10.44 29.36 9.66
C GLU A 193 -10.24 30.85 9.34
N LYS A 194 -9.56 31.21 8.23
CA LYS A 194 -9.31 32.62 7.86
C LYS A 194 -10.28 33.23 6.84
N SER A 195 -11.34 32.53 6.40
CA SER A 195 -12.40 33.12 5.58
C SER A 195 -13.77 33.10 6.26
N ASN A 196 -13.84 33.57 7.50
CA ASN A 196 -15.03 34.23 8.02
C ASN A 196 -14.66 35.09 9.23
N SER A 197 -14.09 36.25 8.95
CA SER A 197 -13.95 37.32 9.92
C SER A 197 -15.34 37.77 10.39
N HIS A 198 -15.80 37.26 11.53
CA HIS A 198 -16.49 38.00 12.61
C HIS A 198 -17.02 37.01 13.64
N ARG A 199 -16.17 36.60 14.58
CA ARG A 199 -16.53 36.32 16.00
C ARG A 199 -15.25 36.03 16.77
N ASN A 200 -14.87 36.98 17.63
CA ASN A 200 -13.83 36.79 18.64
C ASN A 200 -14.23 35.62 19.56
N ALA A 201 -13.59 34.47 19.39
CA ALA A 201 -13.53 33.44 20.42
C ALA A 201 -12.06 33.01 20.56
N LYS A 202 -11.55 33.11 21.78
CA LYS A 202 -10.20 32.67 22.17
C LYS A 202 -9.99 31.19 21.83
N PRO A 203 -8.76 30.73 21.59
CA PRO A 203 -8.48 29.32 21.37
C PRO A 203 -8.76 28.56 22.68
N ALA A 204 -9.82 27.75 22.67
CA ALA A 204 -10.17 26.88 23.79
C ALA A 204 -9.36 25.58 23.70
N SER A 205 -8.82 25.20 24.85
CA SER A 205 -8.10 23.97 25.10
C SER A 205 -8.96 22.72 24.88
N THR A 206 -8.27 21.61 24.56
CA THR A 206 -8.60 20.22 24.94
C THR A 206 -9.88 19.55 24.36
N THR A 207 -9.63 18.62 23.43
CA THR A 207 -10.08 17.20 23.44
C THR A 207 -11.51 16.77 23.07
N VAL A 208 -12.39 17.58 22.45
CA VAL A 208 -13.75 17.07 22.12
C VAL A 208 -14.19 17.21 20.65
N ASP A 209 -13.61 18.10 19.85
CA ASP A 209 -14.15 18.41 18.50
C ASP A 209 -13.46 17.72 17.30
N ASN A 210 -12.53 16.78 17.54
CA ASN A 210 -11.82 16.07 16.47
C ASN A 210 -12.55 14.80 15.98
N GLU A 211 -13.51 14.26 16.73
CA GLU A 211 -14.15 12.96 16.42
C GLU A 211 -15.25 13.04 15.33
N GLN A 212 -15.64 14.25 14.91
CA GLN A 212 -16.75 14.46 13.97
C GLN A 212 -16.30 15.03 12.61
N ARG A 213 -14.99 15.13 12.38
CA ARG A 213 -14.47 15.61 11.09
C ARG A 213 -14.42 14.46 10.09
N PRO A 214 -14.82 14.67 8.83
CA PRO A 214 -14.64 13.65 7.80
C PRO A 214 -13.15 13.38 7.62
N LEU A 215 -12.81 12.10 7.66
CA LEU A 215 -11.46 11.60 7.44
C LEU A 215 -11.32 11.16 5.98
N VAL A 216 -10.08 11.08 5.53
CA VAL A 216 -9.70 10.54 4.22
C VAL A 216 -9.28 9.09 4.40
N LEU A 217 -9.65 8.23 3.44
CA LEU A 217 -9.28 6.83 3.41
C LEU A 217 -7.91 6.66 2.76
N VAL A 218 -7.02 5.90 3.36
CA VAL A 218 -5.84 5.38 2.70
C VAL A 218 -5.99 3.88 2.54
N ALA A 219 -5.95 3.40 1.30
CA ALA A 219 -6.07 2.00 0.94
C ALA A 219 -4.78 1.49 0.31
N ALA A 220 -4.25 0.40 0.86
CA ALA A 220 -3.19 -0.38 0.24
C ALA A 220 -3.80 -1.50 -0.61
N SER A 221 -3.26 -1.68 -1.82
CA SER A 221 -3.67 -2.71 -2.76
C SER A 221 -2.51 -3.64 -3.12
N GLU A 222 -2.83 -4.84 -3.61
CA GLU A 222 -1.83 -5.85 -4.03
C GLU A 222 -1.08 -5.47 -5.32
N ASP A 223 -1.54 -4.46 -6.05
CA ASP A 223 -0.84 -3.82 -7.18
C ASP A 223 0.32 -2.90 -6.76
N PHE A 224 0.70 -2.94 -5.47
CA PHE A 224 1.74 -2.10 -4.87
C PHE A 224 1.40 -0.61 -4.83
N GLU A 225 0.13 -0.22 -5.02
CA GLU A 225 -0.30 1.17 -4.87
C GLU A 225 -0.97 1.46 -3.52
N LEU A 226 -0.64 2.62 -2.96
CA LEU A 226 -1.35 3.26 -1.85
C LEU A 226 -2.21 4.38 -2.43
N ARG A 227 -3.53 4.22 -2.35
CA ARG A 227 -4.51 5.19 -2.86
C ARG A 227 -5.16 5.94 -1.71
N VAL A 228 -5.27 7.24 -1.86
CA VAL A 228 -5.86 8.16 -0.88
C VAL A 228 -7.21 8.62 -1.44
N PHE A 229 -8.30 8.26 -0.77
CA PHE A 229 -9.66 8.60 -1.19
C PHE A 229 -10.33 9.60 -0.25
N ASP A 230 -10.92 10.65 -0.81
CA ASP A 230 -11.88 11.51 -0.12
C ASP A 230 -13.29 11.20 -0.66
N GLY A 231 -14.07 10.48 0.14
CA GLY A 231 -15.29 9.82 -0.33
C GLY A 231 -14.99 8.86 -1.49
N GLU A 232 -15.56 9.13 -2.66
CA GLU A 232 -15.37 8.31 -3.86
C GLU A 232 -14.19 8.79 -4.73
N GLU A 233 -13.68 10.01 -4.49
CA GLU A 233 -12.64 10.62 -5.31
C GLU A 233 -11.24 10.20 -4.84
N THR A 234 -10.32 9.96 -5.77
CA THR A 234 -8.91 9.64 -5.45
C THR A 234 -8.07 10.92 -5.48
N ILE A 235 -7.57 11.35 -4.32
CA ILE A 235 -6.72 12.54 -4.18
C ILE A 235 -5.28 12.26 -4.60
N ALA A 236 -4.74 11.11 -4.18
CA ALA A 236 -3.35 10.76 -4.42
C ALA A 236 -3.17 9.25 -4.62
N SER A 237 -2.17 8.88 -5.43
CA SER A 237 -1.69 7.51 -5.56
C SER A 237 -0.17 7.49 -5.37
N ILE A 238 0.33 6.56 -4.56
CA ILE A 238 1.74 6.38 -4.26
C ILE A 238 2.11 4.94 -4.63
N THR A 239 3.07 4.76 -5.54
CA THR A 239 3.56 3.45 -5.94
C THR A 239 4.67 2.97 -5.00
N GLU A 240 4.50 1.80 -4.40
CA GLU A 240 5.50 1.11 -3.58
C GLU A 240 6.17 -0.05 -4.33
N VAL A 241 7.19 -0.63 -3.71
CA VAL A 241 8.00 -1.71 -4.30
C VAL A 241 7.36 -3.09 -4.11
N ASP A 242 6.58 -3.26 -3.05
CA ASP A 242 5.99 -4.55 -2.68
C ASP A 242 4.68 -4.35 -1.91
N ARG A 243 3.94 -5.45 -1.73
CA ARG A 243 2.64 -5.50 -1.05
C ARG A 243 2.74 -4.91 0.36
N VAL A 244 1.91 -3.91 0.63
CA VAL A 244 1.77 -3.30 1.95
C VAL A 244 0.79 -4.11 2.79
N ASN A 245 1.24 -4.64 3.92
CA ASN A 245 0.46 -5.47 4.83
C ASN A 245 -0.33 -4.66 5.86
N GLN A 246 0.20 -3.51 6.31
CA GLN A 246 -0.46 -2.67 7.30
C GLN A 246 -0.13 -1.19 7.07
N LEU A 247 -1.14 -0.35 7.24
CA LEU A 247 -1.06 1.11 7.30
C LEU A 247 -1.39 1.56 8.72
N VAL A 248 -0.63 2.52 9.25
CA VAL A 248 -0.78 2.99 10.64
C VAL A 248 -0.71 4.51 10.70
N TYR A 249 -1.75 5.14 11.25
CA TYR A 249 -1.83 6.59 11.35
C TYR A 249 -0.93 7.09 12.49
N SER A 250 -0.15 8.15 12.25
CA SER A 250 0.80 8.64 13.25
C SER A 250 0.19 9.58 14.30
N GLY A 251 -1.09 9.92 14.19
CA GLY A 251 -1.71 10.98 15.01
C GLY A 251 -1.50 12.39 14.45
N THR A 252 -0.61 12.58 13.47
CA THR A 252 -0.39 13.86 12.79
C THR A 252 -1.04 13.86 11.41
N PRO A 253 -1.84 14.89 11.04
CA PRO A 253 -2.51 14.94 9.75
C PRO A 253 -1.57 14.75 8.56
N GLY A 254 -1.96 13.87 7.64
CA GLY A 254 -1.19 13.50 6.46
C GLY A 254 -0.04 12.52 6.73
N ARG A 255 0.29 12.20 7.98
CA ARG A 255 1.47 11.39 8.32
C ARG A 255 1.09 9.98 8.76
N PHE A 256 1.69 8.97 8.13
CA PHE A 256 1.38 7.56 8.36
C PHE A 256 2.56 6.64 8.05
N ALA A 257 2.59 5.50 8.74
CA ALA A 257 3.55 4.42 8.49
C ALA A 257 2.95 3.35 7.58
N TYR A 258 3.81 2.70 6.80
CA TYR A 258 3.47 1.55 5.96
C TYR A 258 4.45 0.40 6.21
N LEU A 259 3.91 -0.81 6.21
CA LEU A 259 4.65 -2.05 6.46
C LEU A 259 4.50 -2.95 5.23
N THR A 260 5.60 -3.37 4.63
CA THR A 260 5.59 -4.21 3.41
C THR A 260 5.97 -5.66 3.70
N ALA A 261 5.57 -6.56 2.81
CA ALA A 261 5.90 -7.99 2.90
C ALA A 261 7.41 -8.27 2.74
N ASN A 262 8.13 -7.48 1.93
CA ASN A 262 9.58 -7.61 1.71
C ASN A 262 10.48 -7.19 2.89
N GLY A 263 9.91 -6.79 4.03
CA GLY A 263 10.68 -6.38 5.20
C GLY A 263 10.87 -4.86 5.34
N THR A 264 10.28 -4.05 4.47
CA THR A 264 10.42 -2.58 4.53
C THR A 264 9.37 -1.95 5.45
N VAL A 265 9.83 -1.05 6.31
CA VAL A 265 9.00 -0.15 7.12
C VAL A 265 9.37 1.27 6.73
N GLY A 266 8.38 2.12 6.47
CA GLY A 266 8.63 3.53 6.21
C GLY A 266 7.50 4.42 6.70
N VAL A 267 7.74 5.72 6.65
CA VAL A 267 6.78 6.76 7.03
C VAL A 267 6.64 7.76 5.90
N TYR A 268 5.39 8.03 5.53
CA TYR A 268 4.99 9.06 4.59
C TYR A 268 4.48 10.28 5.34
N ASN A 269 4.75 11.46 4.78
CA ASN A 269 4.05 12.70 5.07
C ASN A 269 3.37 13.14 3.77
N ARG A 270 2.06 12.91 3.70
CA ARG A 270 1.24 13.00 2.50
C ARG A 270 1.80 12.11 1.40
N THR A 271 2.31 12.69 0.33
CA THR A 271 2.92 11.99 -0.80
C THR A 271 4.45 11.91 -0.71
N GLU A 272 5.06 12.58 0.28
CA GLU A 272 6.51 12.61 0.44
C GLU A 272 6.97 11.53 1.43
N ARG A 273 7.89 10.67 0.98
CA ARG A 273 8.47 9.63 1.83
C ARG A 273 9.50 10.26 2.77
N VAL A 274 9.19 10.29 4.07
CA VAL A 274 10.08 10.84 5.09
C VAL A 274 11.28 9.92 5.22
N TRP A 275 11.08 8.65 5.59
CA TRP A 275 12.12 7.62 5.62
C TRP A 275 11.59 6.24 5.25
N ARG A 276 12.52 5.33 4.95
CA ARG A 276 12.28 3.89 4.88
C ARG A 276 13.49 3.12 5.40
N VAL A 277 13.24 1.94 5.97
CA VAL A 277 14.26 0.99 6.40
C VAL A 277 13.82 -0.41 6.00
N LYS A 278 14.72 -1.16 5.37
CA LYS A 278 14.49 -2.56 5.02
C LYS A 278 15.16 -3.49 6.03
N GLY A 279 14.36 -4.35 6.65
CA GLY A 279 14.82 -5.41 7.55
C GLY A 279 14.92 -6.76 6.85
N LYS A 280 15.61 -7.72 7.49
CA LYS A 280 15.72 -9.11 7.01
C LYS A 280 14.43 -9.91 7.20
N HIS A 281 13.67 -9.58 8.23
CA HIS A 281 12.43 -10.27 8.59
C HIS A 281 11.22 -9.42 8.18
N ARG A 282 10.06 -10.04 8.00
CA ARG A 282 8.83 -9.32 7.68
C ARG A 282 8.30 -8.59 8.92
N PRO A 283 7.96 -7.29 8.85
CA PRO A 283 7.22 -6.59 9.89
C PRO A 283 5.76 -7.08 9.87
N VAL A 284 5.22 -7.44 11.03
CA VAL A 284 3.87 -8.01 11.16
C VAL A 284 2.86 -6.95 11.55
N SER A 285 3.18 -6.14 12.56
CA SER A 285 2.27 -5.12 13.07
C SER A 285 3.03 -3.93 13.65
N ALA A 286 2.46 -2.74 13.56
CA ALA A 286 2.99 -1.55 14.21
C ALA A 286 1.90 -0.66 14.81
N ALA A 287 2.30 0.17 15.77
CA ALA A 287 1.50 1.23 16.33
C ALA A 287 2.36 2.46 16.63
N PHE A 288 1.76 3.65 16.57
CA PHE A 288 2.36 4.87 17.09
C PHE A 288 1.97 5.05 18.55
N CYS A 289 2.96 5.23 19.43
CA CYS A 289 2.74 5.55 20.84
C CYS A 289 3.87 6.47 21.30
N ASP A 290 3.51 7.52 22.03
CA ASP A 290 4.49 8.35 22.74
C ASP A 290 4.96 7.56 23.97
N VAL A 291 6.11 6.91 23.82
CA VAL A 291 6.69 6.06 24.86
C VAL A 291 7.48 6.91 25.84
N ASP A 292 8.14 7.98 25.38
CA ASP A 292 9.00 8.83 26.21
C ASP A 292 8.37 10.12 26.75
N PHE A 293 7.07 10.28 26.51
CA PHE A 293 6.21 11.37 27.00
C PHE A 293 6.71 12.76 26.58
N ASP A 294 7.35 12.84 25.41
CA ASP A 294 7.81 14.11 24.83
C ASP A 294 6.75 14.80 23.96
N GLY A 295 5.60 14.16 23.76
CA GLY A 295 4.49 14.63 22.92
C GLY A 295 4.60 14.24 21.45
N VAL A 296 5.65 13.52 21.04
CA VAL A 296 5.87 13.03 19.68
C VAL A 296 5.81 11.50 19.69
N PRO A 297 4.78 10.90 19.08
CA PRO A 297 4.63 9.45 19.12
C PRO A 297 5.72 8.75 18.30
N GLU A 298 6.33 7.73 18.89
CA GLU A 298 7.29 6.87 18.21
C GLU A 298 6.61 5.66 17.56
N LEU A 299 7.27 5.09 16.55
CA LEU A 299 6.77 3.94 15.82
C LEU A 299 7.28 2.65 16.48
N ILE A 300 6.38 1.87 17.07
CA ILE A 300 6.66 0.55 17.61
C ILE A 300 6.34 -0.50 16.55
N VAL A 301 7.34 -1.29 16.16
CA VAL A 301 7.23 -2.31 15.10
C VAL A 301 7.49 -3.69 15.69
N GLY A 302 6.54 -4.60 15.51
CA GLY A 302 6.66 -6.03 15.78
C GLY A 302 7.04 -6.81 14.53
N TRP A 303 8.03 -7.70 14.65
CA TRP A 303 8.58 -8.50 13.56
C TRP A 303 8.19 -9.98 13.68
N SER A 304 8.18 -10.66 12.54
CA SER A 304 7.87 -12.10 12.41
C SER A 304 8.81 -13.04 13.15
N ASN A 305 9.98 -12.57 13.58
CA ASN A 305 10.93 -13.34 14.40
C ASN A 305 10.79 -13.10 15.91
N GLY A 306 9.75 -12.37 16.34
CA GLY A 306 9.54 -12.01 17.74
C GLY A 306 10.27 -10.74 18.19
N ARG A 307 11.04 -10.09 17.30
CA ARG A 307 11.67 -8.81 17.63
C ARG A 307 10.61 -7.70 17.75
N VAL A 308 10.78 -6.81 18.73
CA VAL A 308 10.05 -5.55 18.84
C VAL A 308 11.06 -4.41 18.83
N GLU A 309 10.84 -3.42 17.98
CA GLU A 309 11.69 -2.23 17.90
C GLU A 309 10.84 -0.96 18.08
N VAL A 310 11.28 -0.04 18.94
CA VAL A 310 10.72 1.31 19.00
C VAL A 310 11.63 2.25 18.24
N ARG A 311 11.08 2.98 17.28
CA ARG A 311 11.81 3.87 16.39
C ARG A 311 11.30 5.29 16.49
N GLY A 312 12.22 6.22 16.65
CA GLY A 312 11.87 7.64 16.61
C GLY A 312 11.48 8.05 15.19
N ASP A 313 10.37 8.78 15.09
CA ASP A 313 9.88 9.32 13.82
C ASP A 313 10.39 10.74 13.53
N ASP A 314 10.98 11.41 14.53
CA ASP A 314 11.50 12.77 14.39
C ASP A 314 12.91 12.83 13.77
N ASN A 315 13.26 13.97 13.17
CA ASN A 315 14.57 14.20 12.55
C ASN A 315 15.72 14.05 13.55
N GLU A 316 15.51 14.42 14.82
CA GLU A 316 16.53 14.29 15.88
C GLU A 316 16.68 12.87 16.44
N LYS A 317 15.59 12.09 16.47
CA LYS A 317 15.52 10.75 17.11
C LYS A 317 15.48 9.61 16.10
N ARG A 318 15.83 9.89 14.84
CA ARG A 318 15.69 8.94 13.74
C ARG A 318 16.60 7.73 13.94
N GLY A 319 16.02 6.58 14.26
CA GLY A 319 16.77 5.36 14.55
C GLY A 319 16.01 4.41 15.45
N VAL A 320 16.67 3.31 15.85
CA VAL A 320 16.12 2.35 16.81
C VAL A 320 16.42 2.86 18.22
N LEU A 321 15.38 3.28 18.93
CA LEU A 321 15.46 3.74 20.31
C LEU A 321 15.44 2.57 21.30
N PHE A 322 14.64 1.55 21.02
CA PHE A 322 14.60 0.35 21.85
C PHE A 322 14.46 -0.90 21.00
N ARG A 323 15.02 -2.00 21.49
CA ARG A 323 14.89 -3.32 20.90
C ARG A 323 14.71 -4.36 22.00
N ASP A 324 13.69 -5.20 21.83
CA ASP A 324 13.49 -6.43 22.59
C ASP A 324 13.25 -7.59 21.65
N THR A 325 13.43 -8.83 22.11
CA THR A 325 13.18 -10.04 21.33
C THR A 325 12.42 -11.06 22.16
N TYR A 326 11.22 -11.37 21.72
CA TYR A 326 10.36 -12.41 22.28
C TYR A 326 10.71 -13.77 21.69
N THR A 327 10.37 -14.85 22.41
CA THR A 327 10.60 -16.23 21.97
C THR A 327 9.72 -16.64 20.79
N THR A 328 8.56 -16.00 20.65
CA THR A 328 7.56 -16.28 19.63
C THR A 328 7.31 -15.05 18.75
N PRO A 329 6.85 -15.24 17.50
CA PRO A 329 6.53 -14.14 16.60
C PRO A 329 5.53 -13.15 17.22
N VAL A 330 5.69 -11.87 16.87
CA VAL A 330 4.71 -10.85 17.25
C VAL A 330 3.46 -11.01 16.39
N SER A 331 2.30 -11.07 17.03
CA SER A 331 0.99 -11.17 16.38
C SER A 331 0.42 -9.77 16.07
N ALA A 332 0.42 -8.87 17.07
CA ALA A 332 -0.12 -7.52 16.91
C ALA A 332 0.59 -6.54 17.87
N VAL A 333 0.69 -5.28 17.44
CA VAL A 333 1.16 -4.17 18.27
C VAL A 333 0.06 -3.12 18.29
N LEU A 334 -0.39 -2.74 19.48
CA LEU A 334 -1.46 -1.77 19.69
C LEU A 334 -0.97 -0.66 20.63
N ALA A 335 -1.56 0.53 20.55
CA ALA A 335 -1.31 1.62 21.48
C ALA A 335 -2.63 2.05 22.13
N TYR A 336 -2.76 1.84 23.44
CA TYR A 336 -3.98 2.20 24.17
C TYR A 336 -3.72 2.37 25.66
N ASP A 337 -4.53 3.20 26.33
CA ASP A 337 -4.57 3.26 27.80
C ASP A 337 -5.38 2.09 28.37
N TYR A 338 -4.76 0.91 28.36
CA TYR A 338 -5.38 -0.30 28.90
C TYR A 338 -5.42 -0.29 30.44
N ARG A 339 -4.60 0.55 31.08
CA ARG A 339 -4.55 0.65 32.54
C ARG A 339 -5.58 1.61 33.13
N GLN A 340 -6.21 2.43 32.28
CA GLN A 340 -7.09 3.54 32.65
C GLN A 340 -6.41 4.54 33.60
N ASN A 341 -5.12 4.78 33.40
CA ASN A 341 -4.34 5.74 34.19
C ASN A 341 -4.05 7.05 33.44
N GLY A 342 -4.67 7.25 32.28
CA GLY A 342 -4.49 8.42 31.41
C GLY A 342 -3.23 8.35 30.53
N GLN A 343 -2.49 7.24 30.55
CA GLN A 343 -1.26 7.07 29.78
C GLN A 343 -1.39 5.89 28.80
N PRO A 344 -1.41 6.14 27.47
CA PRO A 344 -1.37 5.06 26.50
C PRO A 344 -0.02 4.35 26.58
N LEU A 345 -0.05 3.03 26.40
CA LEU A 345 1.17 2.21 26.37
C LEU A 345 1.17 1.37 25.10
N PRO A 346 2.35 1.05 24.56
CA PRO A 346 2.48 0.02 23.55
C PRO A 346 2.18 -1.36 24.16
N ILE A 347 1.21 -2.05 23.57
CA ILE A 347 0.74 -3.38 23.96
C ILE A 347 1.16 -4.34 22.85
N VAL A 348 2.07 -5.25 23.17
CA VAL A 348 2.59 -6.26 22.26
C VAL A 348 1.87 -7.58 22.54
N CYS A 349 1.21 -8.11 21.52
CA CYS A 349 0.60 -9.43 21.53
C CYS A 349 1.45 -10.39 20.70
N THR A 350 1.80 -11.54 21.25
CA THR A 350 2.57 -12.59 20.56
C THR A 350 1.66 -13.74 20.12
N VAL A 351 2.12 -14.54 19.15
CA VAL A 351 1.30 -15.61 18.54
C VAL A 351 0.92 -16.70 19.56
N ASP A 352 1.70 -16.89 20.62
CA ASP A 352 1.38 -17.86 21.70
C ASP A 352 0.31 -17.37 22.70
N GLY A 353 -0.19 -16.15 22.52
CA GLY A 353 -1.21 -15.55 23.38
C GLY A 353 -0.63 -14.78 24.58
N THR A 354 0.67 -14.51 24.62
CA THR A 354 1.27 -13.63 25.63
C THR A 354 1.07 -12.17 25.23
N VAL A 355 0.48 -11.37 26.12
CA VAL A 355 0.21 -9.95 25.93
C VAL A 355 1.00 -9.15 26.97
N ARG A 356 1.86 -8.23 26.52
CA ARG A 356 2.66 -7.36 27.39
C ARG A 356 2.44 -5.90 27.07
N GLY A 357 2.11 -5.09 28.07
CA GLY A 357 2.21 -3.63 27.96
C GLY A 357 3.60 -3.18 28.35
N LEU A 358 4.31 -2.42 27.52
CA LEU A 358 5.64 -1.91 27.85
C LEU A 358 5.56 -0.50 28.42
N GLU A 359 6.33 -0.22 29.46
CA GLU A 359 6.56 1.11 30.02
C GLU A 359 8.06 1.37 30.18
N LEU A 360 8.45 2.64 30.26
CA LEU A 360 9.81 3.01 30.67
C LEU A 360 10.12 2.43 32.06
N ALA A 361 11.33 1.93 32.24
CA ALA A 361 11.74 1.42 33.54
C ALA A 361 11.80 2.56 34.58
N ASN A 362 10.88 2.55 35.55
CA ASN A 362 10.83 3.55 36.63
C ASN A 362 12.11 3.56 37.48
N THR A 363 12.96 4.55 37.26
CA THR A 363 13.80 5.14 38.32
C THR A 363 13.21 6.52 38.62
N LYS A 364 12.99 6.80 39.92
CA LYS A 364 12.18 7.91 40.46
C LYS A 364 12.75 9.33 40.20
N ASP A 365 13.62 9.51 39.22
CA ASP A 365 14.23 10.78 38.79
C ASP A 365 13.86 11.07 37.32
N GLU A 366 12.56 11.26 37.10
CA GLU A 366 11.78 11.02 35.87
C GLU A 366 12.04 11.95 34.67
N LYS A 367 13.01 12.87 34.71
CA LYS A 367 13.41 13.67 33.54
C LYS A 367 14.92 13.81 33.38
N GLN A 368 15.65 13.83 34.49
CA GLN A 368 17.11 14.01 34.47
C GLN A 368 17.85 12.75 34.03
N GLU A 369 17.38 11.55 34.34
CA GLU A 369 18.02 10.32 33.86
C GLU A 369 17.76 10.05 32.38
N VAL A 370 16.55 10.34 31.88
CA VAL A 370 16.27 10.29 30.44
C VAL A 370 17.11 11.33 29.69
N LEU A 371 17.25 12.55 30.23
CA LEU A 371 18.18 13.56 29.71
C LEU A 371 19.64 13.11 29.73
N ARG A 372 20.10 12.47 30.83
CA ARG A 372 21.47 11.92 30.91
C ARG A 372 21.71 10.75 29.96
N ASN A 373 20.73 9.84 29.81
CA ASN A 373 20.81 8.73 28.87
C ASN A 373 20.80 9.24 27.41
N ARG A 374 20.01 10.28 27.15
CA ARG A 374 20.04 11.02 25.88
C ARG A 374 21.40 11.66 25.62
N GLU A 375 21.97 12.35 26.61
CA GLU A 375 23.28 12.99 26.49
C GLU A 375 24.40 11.95 26.29
N THR A 376 24.35 10.82 26.99
CA THR A 376 25.34 9.74 26.85
C THR A 376 25.23 9.03 25.50
N PHE A 377 24.02 8.73 25.00
CA PHE A 377 23.86 8.16 23.66
C PHE A 377 24.30 9.13 22.56
N LYS A 378 23.96 10.42 22.69
CA LYS A 378 24.46 11.48 21.78
C LYS A 378 25.99 11.57 21.85
N LEU A 379 26.59 11.47 23.04
CA LEU A 379 28.05 11.45 23.19
C LEU A 379 28.69 10.21 22.56
N ASP A 380 28.08 9.02 22.70
CA ASP A 380 28.61 7.79 22.11
C ASP A 380 28.50 7.78 20.58
N THR A 381 27.39 8.27 20.02
CA THR A 381 27.22 8.43 18.57
C THR A 381 28.22 9.43 18.02
N LEU A 382 28.34 10.62 18.62
CA LEU A 382 29.34 11.63 18.26
C LEU A 382 30.76 11.13 18.45
N ARG A 383 31.03 10.28 19.46
CA ARG A 383 32.35 9.69 19.67
C ARG A 383 32.70 8.71 18.56
N ARG A 384 31.76 7.88 18.10
CA ARG A 384 31.96 6.99 16.96
C ARG A 384 32.18 7.77 15.67
N GLU A 385 31.39 8.82 15.45
CA GLU A 385 31.57 9.71 14.30
C GLU A 385 32.94 10.39 14.35
N ARG A 386 33.37 10.88 15.52
CA ARG A 386 34.72 11.41 15.74
C ARG A 386 35.80 10.36 15.47
N GLU A 387 35.63 9.12 15.92
CA GLU A 387 36.59 8.04 15.70
C GLU A 387 36.66 7.65 14.20
N ALA A 388 35.53 7.64 13.49
CA ALA A 388 35.48 7.43 12.05
C ALA A 388 36.16 8.57 11.27
N LEU A 389 35.81 9.82 11.59
CA LEU A 389 36.43 11.00 10.99
C LEU A 389 37.92 11.11 11.33
N ALA A 390 38.34 10.72 12.53
CA ALA A 390 39.76 10.67 12.89
C ALA A 390 40.52 9.62 12.08
N ALA A 391 39.91 8.45 11.83
CA ALA A 391 40.49 7.45 10.94
C ALA A 391 40.56 7.93 9.48
N GLU A 392 39.54 8.64 9.01
CA GLU A 392 39.55 9.27 7.67
C GLU A 392 40.62 10.35 7.57
N LEU A 393 40.76 11.23 8.58
CA LEU A 393 41.81 12.23 8.63
C LEU A 393 43.21 11.61 8.65
N LEU A 394 43.44 10.57 9.46
CA LEU A 394 44.72 9.85 9.46
C LEU A 394 45.02 9.24 8.09
N SER A 395 44.02 8.68 7.41
CA SER A 395 44.18 8.17 6.05
C SER A 395 44.51 9.28 5.05
N LEU A 396 43.89 10.45 5.16
CA LEU A 396 44.15 11.60 4.30
C LEU A 396 45.52 12.24 4.56
N GLU A 397 45.93 12.34 5.83
CA GLU A 397 47.26 12.82 6.24
C GLU A 397 48.35 11.89 5.73
N GLU A 398 48.17 10.57 5.84
CA GLU A 398 49.10 9.59 5.28
C GLU A 398 49.19 9.69 3.76
N GLN A 399 48.07 9.90 3.06
CA GLN A 399 48.05 10.13 1.62
C GLN A 399 48.80 11.43 1.24
N LEU A 400 48.60 12.50 2.01
CA LEU A 400 49.25 13.80 1.79
C LEU A 400 50.78 13.71 2.01
N ASP A 401 51.21 13.05 3.08
CA ASP A 401 52.63 12.86 3.40
C ASP A 401 53.36 12.02 2.34
N ARG A 402 52.69 11.00 1.80
CA ARG A 402 53.20 10.19 0.69
C ARG A 402 53.31 11.02 -0.59
N GLN A 403 52.32 11.87 -0.89
CA GLN A 403 52.37 12.80 -2.03
C GLN A 403 53.50 13.83 -1.89
N LEU A 404 53.71 14.41 -0.70
CA LEU A 404 54.78 15.38 -0.44
C LEU A 404 56.19 14.77 -0.57
N LYS A 405 56.33 13.47 -0.28
CA LYS A 405 57.58 12.71 -0.46
C LYS A 405 57.86 12.33 -1.92
N GLY A 406 56.92 12.56 -2.83
CA GLY A 406 57.07 12.27 -4.26
C GLY A 406 56.99 10.78 -4.62
N ASP A 407 56.51 9.94 -3.71
CA ASP A 407 56.27 8.52 -4.00
C ASP A 407 55.04 8.39 -4.90
N THR A 408 55.27 8.04 -6.16
CA THR A 408 54.22 7.76 -7.15
C THR A 408 53.83 6.29 -7.07
N ASP A 409 53.20 5.92 -5.97
CA ASP A 409 52.61 4.59 -5.87
C ASP A 409 51.43 4.52 -6.85
N LEU A 410 51.57 3.72 -7.92
CA LEU A 410 50.56 3.53 -8.98
C LEU A 410 49.24 2.97 -8.42
N THR A 411 49.25 2.49 -7.18
CA THR A 411 48.09 1.97 -6.45
C THR A 411 47.28 3.04 -5.72
N LEU A 412 47.75 4.29 -5.68
CA LEU A 412 47.07 5.38 -4.99
C LEU A 412 45.98 6.05 -5.85
N PRO A 413 44.81 6.37 -5.25
CA PRO A 413 43.82 7.31 -5.76
C PRO A 413 44.40 8.57 -6.42
N GLN A 414 44.06 8.83 -7.69
CA GLN A 414 44.43 10.09 -8.33
C GLN A 414 43.33 11.15 -8.17
N ALA A 415 43.72 12.33 -7.70
CA ALA A 415 42.84 13.49 -7.65
C ALA A 415 42.50 13.95 -9.07
N GLY A 416 41.22 13.96 -9.42
CA GLY A 416 40.72 14.43 -10.73
C GLY A 416 40.21 13.35 -11.69
N THR A 417 40.29 12.07 -11.32
CA THR A 417 39.66 10.97 -12.09
C THR A 417 38.14 11.12 -12.05
N VAL A 418 37.51 11.26 -13.22
CA VAL A 418 36.05 11.41 -13.33
C VAL A 418 35.47 10.32 -14.22
N VAL A 419 34.49 9.59 -13.71
CA VAL A 419 33.71 8.62 -14.47
C VAL A 419 32.53 9.34 -15.12
N ARG A 420 32.43 9.27 -16.46
CA ARG A 420 31.23 9.71 -17.20
C ARG A 420 30.42 8.51 -17.65
N HIS A 421 29.12 8.69 -17.79
CA HIS A 421 28.20 7.68 -18.29
C HIS A 421 27.54 8.16 -19.58
N LYS A 422 27.19 7.22 -20.46
CA LYS A 422 26.31 7.42 -21.62
C LYS A 422 25.30 6.29 -21.70
N LEU A 423 24.06 6.62 -22.03
CA LEU A 423 22.98 5.65 -22.23
C LEU A 423 22.82 5.42 -23.73
N ILE A 424 23.00 4.19 -24.19
CA ILE A 424 22.91 3.82 -25.60
C ILE A 424 21.93 2.66 -25.74
N PRO A 425 20.74 2.87 -26.32
CA PRO A 425 19.83 1.78 -26.64
C PRO A 425 20.38 1.01 -27.85
N ASN A 426 20.61 -0.29 -27.67
CA ASN A 426 21.26 -1.12 -28.67
C ASN A 426 20.23 -1.96 -29.46
N GLN A 427 20.14 -1.71 -30.77
CA GLN A 427 19.19 -2.36 -31.67
C GLN A 427 19.46 -3.86 -31.82
N ARG A 428 20.72 -4.32 -31.73
CA ARG A 428 21.08 -5.73 -31.94
C ARG A 428 20.80 -6.59 -30.72
N SER A 429 21.09 -6.07 -29.54
CA SER A 429 20.93 -6.80 -28.28
C SER A 429 19.53 -6.63 -27.66
N ARG A 430 18.72 -5.69 -28.18
CA ARG A 430 17.43 -5.26 -27.62
C ARG A 430 17.51 -4.89 -26.13
N LYS A 431 18.66 -4.37 -25.71
CA LYS A 431 18.97 -3.98 -24.33
C LYS A 431 19.47 -2.55 -24.29
N LEU A 432 19.40 -1.95 -23.10
CA LEU A 432 20.02 -0.67 -22.82
C LEU A 432 21.47 -0.90 -22.41
N ASP A 433 22.40 -0.30 -23.16
CA ASP A 433 23.82 -0.32 -22.87
C ASP A 433 24.19 0.97 -22.11
N VAL A 434 24.58 0.83 -20.85
CA VAL A 434 25.14 1.93 -20.07
C VAL A 434 26.66 1.86 -20.15
N VAL A 435 27.25 2.82 -20.85
CA VAL A 435 28.70 2.87 -21.08
C VAL A 435 29.32 3.83 -20.08
N PHE A 436 30.20 3.31 -19.21
CA PHE A 436 31.00 4.13 -18.30
C PHE A 436 32.40 4.29 -18.86
N THR A 437 32.87 5.53 -18.95
CA THR A 437 34.20 5.89 -19.47
C THR A 437 34.95 6.71 -18.42
N VAL A 438 36.20 6.33 -18.13
CA VAL A 438 37.09 7.12 -17.28
C VAL A 438 37.68 8.27 -18.10
N HIS A 439 37.52 9.50 -17.62
CA HIS A 439 38.20 10.67 -18.15
C HIS A 439 39.25 11.18 -17.14
N HIS A 440 40.37 11.71 -17.67
CA HIS A 440 41.48 12.28 -16.90
C HIS A 440 42.28 11.29 -16.03
N GLY A 441 42.25 9.99 -16.32
CA GLY A 441 43.17 9.00 -15.74
C GLY A 441 44.49 8.89 -16.53
N HIS A 442 45.55 8.35 -15.91
CA HIS A 442 46.72 7.87 -16.65
C HIS A 442 46.35 6.74 -17.63
N HIS A 443 47.28 6.41 -18.55
CA HIS A 443 47.07 5.35 -19.54
C HIS A 443 46.78 3.95 -18.95
N ASP A 444 47.00 3.74 -17.64
CA ASP A 444 46.90 2.44 -16.96
C ASP A 444 45.70 2.33 -16.01
N THR A 445 44.81 3.34 -15.96
CA THR A 445 43.59 3.29 -15.13
C THR A 445 42.51 2.45 -15.82
N ILE A 446 42.00 1.45 -15.10
CA ILE A 446 40.98 0.50 -15.55
C ILE A 446 39.72 0.56 -14.70
N ILE A 447 38.61 0.09 -15.27
CA ILE A 447 37.39 -0.23 -14.52
C ILE A 447 37.36 -1.74 -14.29
N GLN A 448 37.44 -2.15 -13.03
CA GLN A 448 37.41 -3.58 -12.65
C GLN A 448 35.98 -4.14 -12.66
N GLY A 449 35.02 -3.31 -12.25
CA GLY A 449 33.62 -3.70 -12.22
C GLY A 449 32.69 -2.55 -11.90
N CYS A 450 31.40 -2.79 -12.11
CA CYS A 450 30.33 -1.85 -11.83
C CYS A 450 29.18 -2.56 -11.14
N VAL A 451 28.71 -1.99 -10.02
CA VAL A 451 27.46 -2.40 -9.36
C VAL A 451 26.41 -1.37 -9.71
N LEU A 452 25.36 -1.78 -10.42
CA LEU A 452 24.17 -0.94 -10.64
C LEU A 452 23.14 -1.27 -9.56
N HIS A 453 22.66 -0.27 -8.85
CA HIS A 453 21.64 -0.39 -7.82
C HIS A 453 20.38 0.40 -8.23
N SER A 454 19.27 -0.33 -8.36
CA SER A 454 17.94 0.26 -8.58
C SER A 454 16.86 -0.78 -8.36
N GLU A 455 15.92 -0.50 -7.46
CA GLU A 455 14.80 -1.40 -7.19
C GLU A 455 13.78 -1.43 -8.34
N LYS A 456 13.55 -0.29 -9.00
CA LYS A 456 12.57 -0.17 -10.08
C LYS A 456 13.08 -0.73 -11.40
N ALA A 457 14.37 -0.57 -11.71
CA ALA A 457 14.95 -1.10 -12.94
C ALA A 457 15.20 -2.61 -12.87
N PHE A 458 15.40 -3.17 -11.67
CA PHE A 458 15.75 -4.57 -11.47
C PHE A 458 14.76 -5.27 -10.50
N PRO A 459 13.56 -5.63 -10.97
CA PRO A 459 12.57 -6.29 -10.14
C PRO A 459 13.12 -7.63 -9.60
N GLY A 460 13.11 -7.80 -8.28
CA GLY A 460 13.59 -9.00 -7.59
C GLY A 460 15.11 -9.11 -7.39
N LYS A 461 15.93 -8.25 -8.01
CA LYS A 461 17.40 -8.19 -7.81
C LYS A 461 17.81 -6.74 -7.59
N GLU A 462 18.00 -6.31 -6.34
CA GLU A 462 18.30 -4.90 -6.03
C GLU A 462 19.57 -4.34 -6.68
N TYR A 463 20.50 -5.23 -7.03
CA TYR A 463 21.75 -4.88 -7.67
C TYR A 463 22.09 -5.84 -8.80
N MET A 464 22.79 -5.32 -9.80
CA MET A 464 23.42 -6.13 -10.83
C MET A 464 24.90 -5.78 -10.90
N PHE A 465 25.74 -6.82 -10.86
CA PHE A 465 27.18 -6.70 -10.88
C PHE A 465 27.71 -7.06 -12.27
N PHE A 466 28.55 -6.19 -12.81
CA PHE A 466 29.21 -6.36 -14.09
C PHE A 466 30.72 -6.35 -13.89
N THR A 467 31.41 -7.33 -14.48
CA THR A 467 32.87 -7.41 -14.54
C THR A 467 33.29 -7.77 -15.95
N LEU A 468 34.43 -7.24 -16.37
CA LEU A 468 35.09 -7.64 -17.61
C LEU A 468 36.15 -8.70 -17.29
N GLU A 469 36.31 -9.71 -18.14
CA GLU A 469 37.43 -10.67 -18.01
C GLU A 469 38.77 -9.98 -18.23
N ASP A 470 38.82 -9.02 -19.17
CA ASP A 470 39.95 -8.13 -19.40
C ASP A 470 39.56 -6.68 -19.03
N PRO A 471 40.10 -6.11 -17.95
CA PRO A 471 39.68 -4.80 -17.48
C PRO A 471 40.17 -3.69 -18.42
N GLN A 472 39.25 -2.79 -18.78
CA GLN A 472 39.46 -1.71 -19.75
C GLN A 472 39.07 -0.37 -19.12
N PRO A 473 39.50 0.78 -19.67
CA PRO A 473 39.06 2.11 -19.21
C PRO A 473 37.58 2.41 -19.53
N THR A 474 36.88 1.47 -20.18
CA THR A 474 35.45 1.55 -20.51
C THR A 474 34.77 0.22 -20.19
N ILE A 475 33.64 0.29 -19.48
CA ILE A 475 32.76 -0.87 -19.24
C ILE A 475 31.39 -0.62 -19.85
N VAL A 476 30.83 -1.65 -20.50
CA VAL A 476 29.49 -1.63 -21.08
C VAL A 476 28.59 -2.52 -20.23
N CYS A 477 27.62 -1.91 -19.55
CA CYS A 477 26.66 -2.60 -18.70
C CYS A 477 25.33 -2.74 -19.46
N SER A 478 25.09 -3.90 -20.06
CA SER A 478 23.87 -4.17 -20.84
C SER A 478 22.78 -4.83 -19.99
N PHE A 479 21.57 -4.26 -19.93
CA PHE A 479 20.43 -4.87 -19.25
C PHE A 479 19.08 -4.59 -19.93
N ALA A 480 18.08 -5.41 -19.61
CA ALA A 480 16.72 -5.26 -20.14
C ALA A 480 15.92 -4.25 -19.32
N VAL A 481 15.27 -3.30 -19.99
CA VAL A 481 14.44 -2.25 -19.37
C VAL A 481 12.97 -2.59 -19.55
N VAL A 482 12.23 -2.59 -18.44
CA VAL A 482 10.78 -2.86 -18.42
C VAL A 482 10.00 -1.68 -19.04
N HIS A 483 8.83 -1.94 -19.61
CA HIS A 483 7.98 -0.92 -20.25
C HIS A 483 7.48 0.14 -19.25
N GLY A 484 7.49 1.42 -19.67
CA GLY A 484 6.80 2.50 -18.95
C GLY A 484 7.42 2.99 -17.64
N VAL A 485 8.55 2.44 -17.17
CA VAL A 485 9.11 2.78 -15.85
C VAL A 485 10.25 3.79 -15.94
N GLU A 486 10.08 4.93 -15.26
CA GLU A 486 11.19 5.87 -14.97
C GLU A 486 11.92 5.39 -13.71
N ALA A 487 13.24 5.18 -13.83
CA ALA A 487 14.04 4.63 -12.74
C ALA A 487 15.33 5.45 -12.53
N GLN A 488 15.55 5.86 -11.28
CA GLN A 488 16.85 6.38 -10.86
C GLN A 488 17.77 5.18 -10.55
N VAL A 489 18.96 5.19 -11.15
CA VAL A 489 19.98 4.15 -10.96
C VAL A 489 21.21 4.78 -10.32
N LYS A 490 21.68 4.17 -9.22
CA LYS A 490 22.96 4.49 -8.60
C LYS A 490 23.98 3.45 -9.05
N ALA A 491 25.04 3.90 -9.70
CA ALA A 491 26.15 3.08 -10.13
C ALA A 491 27.34 3.28 -9.20
N SER A 492 27.86 2.20 -8.63
CA SER A 492 29.13 2.17 -7.91
C SER A 492 30.17 1.56 -8.84
N VAL A 493 31.01 2.41 -9.42
CA VAL A 493 32.03 2.01 -10.41
C VAL A 493 33.38 1.87 -9.70
N MET A 494 33.99 0.70 -9.82
CA MET A 494 35.28 0.38 -9.21
C MET A 494 36.42 0.75 -10.18
N VAL A 495 37.18 1.80 -9.85
CA VAL A 495 38.26 2.33 -10.69
C VAL A 495 39.60 2.15 -9.96
N GLY A 496 40.62 1.67 -10.67
CA GLY A 496 41.95 1.46 -10.10
C GLY A 496 43.00 1.18 -11.17
N ALA A 497 44.23 0.89 -10.76
CA ALA A 497 45.27 0.38 -11.64
C ALA A 497 45.12 -1.14 -11.85
N THR A 498 45.72 -1.67 -12.91
CA THR A 498 45.65 -3.09 -13.34
C THR A 498 46.04 -4.11 -12.26
N ASN A 499 46.90 -3.74 -11.31
CA ASN A 499 47.38 -4.61 -10.22
C ASN A 499 47.11 -4.02 -8.82
N ALA A 500 46.10 -3.16 -8.66
CA ALA A 500 45.80 -2.56 -7.36
C ALA A 500 45.06 -3.55 -6.43
N ASP A 501 45.50 -3.62 -5.17
CA ASP A 501 44.79 -4.35 -4.11
C ASP A 501 43.53 -3.59 -3.64
N ASN A 502 43.53 -2.26 -3.79
CA ASN A 502 42.44 -1.37 -3.39
C ASN A 502 41.93 -0.58 -4.61
N TYR A 503 40.61 -0.58 -4.82
CA TYR A 503 39.93 0.16 -5.88
C TYR A 503 39.12 1.32 -5.30
N GLN A 504 39.06 2.43 -6.03
CA GLN A 504 38.19 3.56 -5.71
C GLN A 504 36.76 3.29 -6.17
N ILE A 505 35.79 3.55 -5.31
CA ILE A 505 34.38 3.45 -5.66
C ILE A 505 33.88 4.84 -6.04
N HIS A 506 33.62 5.05 -7.33
CA HIS A 506 32.95 6.25 -7.83
C HIS A 506 31.44 6.02 -7.87
N GLU A 507 30.71 6.78 -7.07
CA GLU A 507 29.24 6.76 -7.07
C GLU A 507 28.70 7.75 -8.11
N VAL A 508 27.99 7.23 -9.11
CA VAL A 508 27.36 8.02 -10.18
C VAL A 508 25.86 7.74 -10.18
N SER A 509 25.03 8.77 -10.13
CA SER A 509 23.56 8.63 -10.21
C SER A 509 23.04 9.16 -11.54
N PHE A 510 22.18 8.41 -12.22
CA PHE A 510 21.52 8.81 -13.47
C PHE A 510 20.07 8.32 -13.51
N THR A 511 19.25 8.93 -14.37
CA THR A 511 17.83 8.60 -14.52
C THR A 511 17.58 7.98 -15.89
N ILE A 512 16.88 6.85 -15.90
CA ILE A 512 16.41 6.17 -17.11
C ILE A 512 15.02 6.70 -17.42
N SER A 513 14.86 7.37 -18.57
CA SER A 513 13.55 7.84 -19.05
C SER A 513 12.64 6.69 -19.46
N ARG A 514 11.32 6.86 -19.31
CA ARG A 514 10.29 5.85 -19.62
C ARG A 514 10.38 5.30 -21.04
N PHE A 515 10.77 6.15 -22.01
CA PHE A 515 10.78 5.83 -23.44
C PHE A 515 12.17 5.78 -24.04
N ILE A 516 13.21 5.50 -23.25
CA ILE A 516 14.59 5.44 -23.75
C ILE A 516 14.80 4.43 -24.91
N MET A 517 14.01 3.35 -24.92
CA MET A 517 14.05 2.31 -25.95
C MET A 517 13.31 2.72 -27.23
N CYS A 518 12.51 3.78 -27.19
CA CYS A 518 11.80 4.31 -28.35
C CYS A 518 12.73 5.25 -29.10
N GLN A 519 13.27 4.80 -30.23
CA GLN A 519 14.21 5.58 -31.04
C GLN A 519 13.58 6.02 -32.36
N PRO A 520 13.95 7.21 -32.88
CA PRO A 520 13.52 7.64 -34.20
C PRO A 520 14.18 6.73 -35.24
N ARG A 521 13.38 6.22 -36.17
CA ARG A 521 13.91 5.35 -37.23
C ARG A 521 14.56 6.20 -38.32
N GLY A 522 15.69 5.72 -38.86
CA GLY A 522 16.39 6.37 -39.97
C GLY A 522 15.54 6.31 -41.24
N LYS A 523 15.72 7.29 -42.15
CA LYS A 523 14.97 7.39 -43.42
C LYS A 523 15.22 6.24 -44.42
N GLU A 524 16.11 5.29 -44.11
CA GLU A 524 16.56 4.21 -45.01
C GLU A 524 15.92 2.84 -44.72
N ASP A 525 14.99 2.77 -43.77
CA ASP A 525 14.36 1.54 -43.30
C ASP A 525 12.98 1.26 -43.94
N ASP A 526 12.61 -0.03 -44.05
CA ASP A 526 11.31 -0.50 -44.56
C ASP A 526 10.10 0.12 -43.80
N PRO A 527 8.98 0.44 -44.50
CA PRO A 527 7.81 1.03 -43.88
C PRO A 527 7.15 0.05 -42.90
N ILE A 528 7.06 0.47 -41.63
CA ILE A 528 6.35 -0.27 -40.59
C ILE A 528 4.84 -0.12 -40.83
N PRO A 529 4.03 -1.17 -40.58
CA PRO A 529 2.58 -1.03 -40.58
C PRO A 529 2.16 0.07 -39.62
N GLU A 530 1.36 1.03 -40.08
CA GLU A 530 0.83 2.07 -39.17
C GLU A 530 0.02 1.40 -38.05
N PRO A 531 0.17 1.86 -36.79
CA PRO A 531 -0.60 1.31 -35.70
C PRO A 531 -2.10 1.49 -35.95
N THR A 532 -2.89 0.46 -35.69
CA THR A 532 -4.35 0.46 -35.86
C THR A 532 -5.06 1.30 -34.80
N GLY A 533 -4.45 1.41 -33.61
CA GLY A 533 -4.96 2.17 -32.48
C GLY A 533 -4.53 3.64 -32.49
N TYR A 534 -5.45 4.54 -32.16
CA TYR A 534 -5.14 5.96 -32.01
C TYR A 534 -5.93 6.64 -30.90
N VAL A 535 -5.35 7.73 -30.40
CA VAL A 535 -5.92 8.64 -29.41
C VAL A 535 -5.80 10.05 -29.95
N ILE A 536 -6.89 10.82 -29.90
CA ILE A 536 -6.92 12.23 -30.23
C ILE A 536 -7.12 13.00 -28.93
N LEU A 537 -6.11 13.76 -28.54
CA LEU A 537 -6.17 14.67 -27.42
C LEU A 537 -6.58 16.05 -27.90
N GLN A 538 -7.66 16.57 -27.33
CA GLN A 538 -8.05 17.97 -27.47
C GLN A 538 -7.38 18.77 -26.36
N LEU A 539 -6.46 19.65 -26.74
CA LEU A 539 -5.72 20.51 -25.83
C LEU A 539 -6.47 21.83 -25.58
N SER A 540 -6.20 22.47 -24.44
CA SER A 540 -6.74 23.81 -24.14
C SER A 540 -6.25 24.85 -25.15
N GLU A 541 -7.09 25.84 -25.45
CA GLU A 541 -6.78 26.94 -26.38
C GLU A 541 -5.55 27.76 -25.93
N ASP A 542 -5.28 27.79 -24.61
CA ASP A 542 -4.12 28.50 -24.02
C ASP A 542 -2.79 27.73 -24.14
N PHE A 543 -2.80 26.50 -24.68
CA PHE A 543 -1.63 25.65 -24.71
C PHE A 543 -0.66 26.02 -25.84
N SER A 544 0.59 26.32 -25.47
CA SER A 544 1.67 26.55 -26.44
C SER A 544 2.37 25.24 -26.82
N PHE A 545 2.28 24.88 -28.10
CA PHE A 545 2.94 23.70 -28.69
C PHE A 545 4.47 23.76 -28.62
N SER A 546 5.08 24.92 -28.38
CA SER A 546 6.53 25.07 -28.14
C SER A 546 7.03 24.23 -26.96
N LYS A 547 6.17 23.99 -25.95
CA LYS A 547 6.50 23.16 -24.79
C LYS A 547 6.66 21.68 -25.15
N LEU A 548 6.00 21.21 -26.21
CA LEU A 548 6.11 19.83 -26.69
C LEU A 548 7.49 19.53 -27.25
N HIS A 549 8.18 20.51 -27.84
CA HIS A 549 9.54 20.34 -28.35
C HIS A 549 10.51 19.92 -27.24
N THR A 550 10.53 20.69 -26.13
CA THR A 550 11.35 20.39 -24.96
C THR A 550 10.96 19.06 -24.30
N TRP A 551 9.68 18.72 -24.31
CA TRP A 551 9.20 17.43 -23.80
C TRP A 551 9.67 16.25 -24.66
N LEU A 552 9.56 16.33 -25.99
CA LEU A 552 10.03 15.30 -26.92
C LEU A 552 11.54 15.06 -26.78
N GLU A 553 12.32 16.13 -26.67
CA GLU A 553 13.78 16.06 -26.47
C GLU A 553 14.13 15.30 -25.18
N LYS A 554 13.53 15.69 -24.05
CA LYS A 554 13.86 15.11 -22.74
C LYS A 554 13.33 13.68 -22.57
N THR A 555 12.15 13.41 -23.09
CA THR A 555 11.43 12.15 -22.84
C THR A 555 11.96 11.02 -23.71
N PHE A 556 12.24 11.30 -24.99
CA PHE A 556 12.71 10.32 -25.97
C PHE A 556 14.22 10.41 -26.26
N LEU A 557 14.93 11.35 -25.62
CA LEU A 557 16.37 11.61 -25.84
C LEU A 557 16.72 11.82 -27.33
N LEU A 558 15.84 12.52 -28.05
CA LEU A 558 15.99 12.79 -29.47
C LEU A 558 17.13 13.76 -29.72
N SER A 559 18.07 13.40 -30.60
CA SER A 559 19.18 14.30 -30.96
C SER A 559 18.74 15.51 -31.79
N ASN A 560 17.62 15.41 -32.53
CA ASN A 560 17.02 16.49 -33.31
C ASN A 560 15.48 16.35 -33.30
N PRO A 561 14.78 16.90 -32.29
CA PRO A 561 13.31 16.95 -32.27
C PRO A 561 12.77 17.83 -33.41
N PRO A 562 11.57 17.55 -33.96
CA PRO A 562 10.95 18.39 -34.98
C PRO A 562 10.53 19.76 -34.41
N ASP A 563 10.37 20.74 -35.28
CA ASP A 563 9.74 22.02 -34.92
C ASP A 563 8.25 21.78 -34.66
N THR A 564 7.79 22.09 -33.44
CA THR A 564 6.41 21.88 -33.00
C THR A 564 5.52 23.10 -33.21
N SER A 565 6.04 24.18 -33.82
CA SER A 565 5.26 25.38 -34.15
C SER A 565 4.38 25.20 -35.40
N VAL A 566 4.62 24.15 -36.18
CA VAL A 566 3.89 23.76 -37.39
C VAL A 566 3.42 22.32 -37.22
N ASP A 567 2.48 21.88 -38.06
CA ASP A 567 2.13 20.46 -38.20
C ASP A 567 3.38 19.57 -38.25
N PHE A 568 3.47 18.66 -37.29
CA PHE A 568 4.64 17.78 -37.14
C PHE A 568 4.22 16.33 -37.00
N ARG A 569 5.11 15.44 -37.43
CA ARG A 569 4.95 13.98 -37.35
C ARG A 569 6.26 13.35 -36.89
N VAL A 570 6.21 12.60 -35.80
CA VAL A 570 7.35 11.81 -35.30
C VAL A 570 6.98 10.34 -35.32
N THR A 571 7.79 9.55 -36.01
CA THR A 571 7.67 8.08 -36.02
C THR A 571 8.80 7.49 -35.19
N LEU A 572 8.42 6.81 -34.12
CA LEU A 572 9.30 6.14 -33.17
C LEU A 572 9.06 4.63 -33.25
N VAL A 573 10.11 3.87 -32.97
CA VAL A 573 10.02 2.41 -32.86
C VAL A 573 10.58 2.01 -31.52
N ASP A 574 9.83 1.20 -30.80
CA ASP A 574 10.32 0.54 -29.61
C ASP A 574 11.24 -0.62 -30.00
N LEU A 575 12.51 -0.53 -29.62
CA LEU A 575 13.52 -1.55 -29.94
C LEU A 575 13.33 -2.88 -29.20
N ARG A 576 12.34 -2.98 -28.29
CA ARG A 576 12.05 -4.21 -27.53
C ARG A 576 11.22 -5.20 -28.34
N ASP A 577 10.14 -4.72 -28.94
CA ASP A 577 9.11 -5.50 -29.62
C ASP A 577 8.91 -5.08 -31.09
N ASP A 578 9.68 -4.08 -31.56
CA ASP A 578 9.58 -3.47 -32.87
C ASP A 578 8.20 -2.80 -33.11
N SER A 579 7.49 -2.43 -32.04
CA SER A 579 6.21 -1.72 -32.11
C SER A 579 6.39 -0.26 -32.55
N GLY A 580 5.49 0.20 -33.42
CA GLY A 580 5.48 1.58 -33.91
C GLY A 580 4.70 2.51 -32.99
N LEU A 581 5.27 3.69 -32.71
CA LEU A 581 4.60 4.80 -32.03
C LEU A 581 4.68 6.04 -32.93
N VAL A 582 3.53 6.63 -33.25
CA VAL A 582 3.47 7.84 -34.08
C VAL A 582 2.81 8.96 -33.31
N ILE A 583 3.49 10.11 -33.25
CA ILE A 583 2.97 11.33 -32.62
C ILE A 583 2.82 12.39 -33.70
N GLU A 584 1.59 12.85 -33.91
CA GLU A 584 1.18 13.85 -34.91
C GLU A 584 0.51 15.02 -34.19
N GLY A 585 1.01 16.24 -34.38
CA GLY A 585 0.43 17.44 -33.76
C GLY A 585 -0.08 18.41 -34.80
N HIS A 586 -1.30 18.92 -34.61
CA HIS A 586 -1.93 19.93 -35.45
C HIS A 586 -2.24 21.19 -34.63
N PRO A 587 -1.32 22.19 -34.62
CA PRO A 587 -1.49 23.40 -33.82
C PRO A 587 -2.75 24.20 -34.16
N ASP A 588 -3.16 24.23 -35.44
CA ASP A 588 -4.31 25.00 -35.93
C ASP A 588 -5.66 24.52 -35.36
N HIS A 589 -5.76 23.24 -35.00
CA HIS A 589 -6.96 22.61 -34.46
C HIS A 589 -6.86 22.30 -32.96
N HIS A 590 -5.71 22.60 -32.34
CA HIS A 590 -5.38 22.20 -30.96
C HIS A 590 -5.52 20.69 -30.71
N GLU A 591 -5.24 19.88 -31.74
CA GLU A 591 -5.35 18.41 -31.70
C GLU A 591 -3.97 17.74 -31.68
N LEU A 592 -3.81 16.73 -30.83
CA LEU A 592 -2.62 15.87 -30.78
C LEU A 592 -3.05 14.41 -30.97
N TYR A 593 -2.56 13.81 -32.04
CA TYR A 593 -2.77 12.41 -32.41
C TYR A 593 -1.62 11.55 -31.90
N ILE A 594 -1.94 10.55 -31.10
CA ILE A 594 -0.99 9.54 -30.62
C ILE A 594 -1.48 8.19 -31.13
N ARG A 595 -0.70 7.58 -32.03
CA ARG A 595 -1.01 6.26 -32.60
C ARG A 595 -0.06 5.22 -32.03
N GLY A 596 -0.62 4.14 -31.52
CA GLY A 596 0.12 3.04 -30.91
C GLY A 596 -0.67 1.74 -31.00
N GLN A 597 0.01 0.61 -30.84
CA GLN A 597 -0.62 -0.71 -30.97
C GLN A 597 -1.57 -1.02 -29.79
N THR A 598 -1.23 -0.55 -28.59
CA THR A 598 -1.99 -0.82 -27.35
C THR A 598 -2.36 0.46 -26.63
N MET A 599 -3.47 0.43 -25.89
CA MET A 599 -3.93 1.54 -25.04
C MET A 599 -2.93 1.89 -23.94
N GLU A 600 -2.15 0.92 -23.44
CA GLU A 600 -1.15 1.13 -22.39
C GLU A 600 0.00 2.04 -22.84
N VAL A 601 0.60 1.75 -23.99
CA VAL A 601 1.69 2.58 -24.57
C VAL A 601 1.21 4.01 -24.80
N CYS A 602 0.02 4.18 -25.38
CA CYS A 602 -0.55 5.51 -25.57
C CYS A 602 -0.82 6.20 -24.22
N GLY A 603 -1.34 5.47 -23.23
CA GLY A 603 -1.58 5.97 -21.87
C GLY A 603 -0.31 6.42 -21.17
N ASP A 604 0.80 5.69 -21.30
CA ASP A 604 2.10 6.08 -20.75
C ASP A 604 2.58 7.42 -21.35
N VAL A 605 2.36 7.62 -22.67
CA VAL A 605 2.73 8.85 -23.37
C VAL A 605 1.86 10.01 -22.89
N VAL A 606 0.54 9.83 -22.83
CA VAL A 606 -0.40 10.85 -22.32
C VAL A 606 -0.09 11.23 -20.87
N GLU A 607 0.21 10.25 -20.02
CA GLU A 607 0.56 10.52 -18.62
C GLU A 607 1.86 11.32 -18.50
N SER A 608 2.87 10.98 -19.32
CA SER A 608 4.12 11.74 -19.35
C SER A 608 3.90 13.19 -19.81
N LEU A 609 2.99 13.42 -20.76
CA LEU A 609 2.57 14.76 -21.20
C LEU A 609 1.86 15.54 -20.08
N GLY A 610 1.02 14.86 -19.31
CA GLY A 610 0.30 15.42 -18.17
C GLY A 610 1.24 15.88 -17.05
N LEU A 611 2.29 15.10 -16.78
CA LEU A 611 3.28 15.43 -15.75
C LEU A 611 4.15 16.65 -16.12
N SER A 612 4.49 16.82 -17.40
CA SER A 612 5.46 17.83 -17.82
C SER A 612 4.85 19.12 -18.35
N THR A 613 3.70 19.06 -19.01
CA THR A 613 3.29 20.12 -19.95
C THR A 613 1.81 20.50 -19.90
N VAL A 614 0.89 19.55 -19.73
CA VAL A 614 -0.56 19.76 -19.89
C VAL A 614 -1.28 19.48 -18.57
N SER A 615 -2.09 20.42 -18.07
CA SER A 615 -2.86 20.21 -16.85
C SER A 615 -4.20 19.51 -17.08
N GLU A 616 -4.87 19.77 -18.21
CA GLU A 616 -6.17 19.22 -18.57
C GLU A 616 -6.25 18.94 -20.07
N ALA A 617 -6.76 17.76 -20.43
CA ALA A 617 -7.02 17.39 -21.82
C ALA A 617 -8.13 16.35 -21.91
N THR A 618 -9.06 16.56 -22.84
CA THR A 618 -10.07 15.55 -23.18
C THR A 618 -9.54 14.66 -24.29
N ALA A 619 -9.90 13.39 -24.27
CA ALA A 619 -9.41 12.41 -25.24
C ALA A 619 -10.56 11.64 -25.87
N SER A 620 -10.45 11.43 -27.19
CA SER A 620 -11.19 10.39 -27.90
C SER A 620 -10.23 9.27 -28.31
N CYS A 621 -10.67 8.03 -28.22
CA CYS A 621 -9.82 6.88 -28.50
C CYS A 621 -10.51 5.85 -29.40
N HIS A 622 -9.71 5.18 -30.21
CA HIS A 622 -10.16 4.11 -31.08
C HIS A 622 -9.14 2.97 -31.11
N PHE A 623 -9.47 1.87 -30.42
CA PHE A 623 -8.68 0.63 -30.38
C PHE A 623 -9.61 -0.55 -30.67
N PRO A 624 -9.75 -0.99 -31.94
CA PRO A 624 -10.80 -1.95 -32.32
C PRO A 624 -10.64 -3.32 -31.64
N GLU A 625 -9.41 -3.82 -31.52
CA GLU A 625 -9.13 -5.14 -30.92
C GLU A 625 -9.43 -5.15 -29.42
N GLU A 626 -8.93 -4.16 -28.67
CA GLU A 626 -9.19 -4.03 -27.24
C GLU A 626 -10.67 -3.78 -26.92
N MET A 627 -11.39 -3.04 -27.76
CA MET A 627 -12.84 -2.82 -27.58
C MET A 627 -13.65 -4.10 -27.80
N GLN A 628 -13.23 -4.96 -28.73
CA GLN A 628 -13.85 -6.26 -28.95
C GLN A 628 -13.59 -7.20 -27.77
N GLU A 629 -12.38 -7.17 -27.23
CA GLU A 629 -12.03 -7.91 -26.01
C GLU A 629 -12.89 -7.44 -24.82
N LEU A 630 -13.02 -6.13 -24.60
CA LEU A 630 -13.88 -5.58 -23.56
C LEU A 630 -15.34 -6.03 -23.72
N GLN A 631 -15.90 -5.97 -24.93
CA GLN A 631 -17.27 -6.46 -25.19
C GLN A 631 -17.42 -7.94 -24.82
N SER A 632 -16.47 -8.79 -25.25
CA SER A 632 -16.49 -10.22 -24.90
C SER A 632 -16.39 -10.47 -23.39
N THR A 633 -15.67 -9.60 -22.68
CA THR A 633 -15.51 -9.69 -21.22
C THR A 633 -16.82 -9.31 -20.51
N LEU A 634 -17.53 -8.28 -20.99
CA LEU A 634 -18.83 -7.87 -20.46
C LEU A 634 -19.89 -8.96 -20.66
N ASP A 635 -19.97 -9.54 -21.87
CA ASP A 635 -20.91 -10.63 -22.16
C ASP A 635 -20.67 -11.83 -21.23
N ARG A 636 -19.39 -12.15 -20.97
CA ARG A 636 -19.00 -13.20 -20.03
C ARG A 636 -19.39 -12.90 -18.58
N VAL A 637 -19.38 -11.64 -18.14
CA VAL A 637 -19.84 -11.24 -16.80
C VAL A 637 -21.34 -11.48 -16.65
N ASP A 638 -22.13 -11.14 -17.66
CA ASP A 638 -23.57 -11.36 -17.65
C ASP A 638 -23.92 -12.86 -17.58
N GLU A 639 -23.21 -13.69 -18.36
CA GLU A 639 -23.34 -15.15 -18.29
C GLU A 639 -23.01 -15.70 -16.90
N LEU A 640 -21.90 -15.27 -16.31
CA LEU A 640 -21.45 -15.72 -14.99
C LEU A 640 -22.39 -15.28 -13.87
N ASN A 641 -22.99 -14.09 -13.99
CA ASN A 641 -24.02 -13.60 -13.06
C ASN A 641 -25.32 -14.40 -13.17
N ALA A 642 -25.75 -14.76 -14.39
CA ALA A 642 -26.91 -15.62 -14.59
C ALA A 642 -26.70 -17.02 -13.99
N VAL A 643 -25.51 -17.62 -14.19
CA VAL A 643 -25.14 -18.90 -13.57
C VAL A 643 -25.11 -18.79 -12.04
N ARG A 644 -24.57 -17.69 -11.49
CA ARG A 644 -24.50 -17.43 -10.05
C ARG A 644 -25.88 -17.46 -9.39
N LEU A 645 -26.86 -16.77 -9.96
CA LEU A 645 -28.23 -16.74 -9.44
C LEU A 645 -28.84 -18.14 -9.37
N LYS A 646 -28.61 -18.96 -10.40
CA LYS A 646 -29.09 -20.34 -10.46
C LYS A 646 -28.43 -21.23 -9.41
N LEU A 647 -27.11 -21.13 -9.23
CA LEU A 647 -26.37 -21.90 -8.23
C LEU A 647 -26.81 -21.54 -6.80
N ASN A 648 -27.05 -20.25 -6.51
CA ASN A 648 -27.51 -19.82 -5.20
C ASN A 648 -28.90 -20.38 -4.86
N SER A 649 -29.83 -20.42 -5.82
CA SER A 649 -31.15 -21.06 -5.62
C SER A 649 -31.02 -22.55 -5.33
N ASN A 650 -30.28 -23.28 -6.17
CA ASN A 650 -30.09 -24.73 -6.00
C ASN A 650 -29.45 -25.08 -4.64
N MET A 651 -28.44 -24.32 -4.23
CA MET A 651 -27.75 -24.56 -2.97
C MET A 651 -28.64 -24.24 -1.76
N ALA A 652 -29.48 -23.21 -1.84
CA ALA A 652 -30.45 -22.90 -0.81
C ALA A 652 -31.50 -24.01 -0.65
N ASP A 653 -32.02 -24.54 -1.77
CA ASP A 653 -32.98 -25.64 -1.77
C ASP A 653 -32.37 -26.93 -1.18
N ALA A 654 -31.13 -27.25 -1.59
CA ALA A 654 -30.40 -28.40 -1.05
C ALA A 654 -30.10 -28.23 0.45
N ALA A 655 -29.62 -27.07 0.89
CA ALA A 655 -29.34 -26.78 2.30
C ALA A 655 -30.61 -26.82 3.17
N ALA A 656 -31.75 -26.34 2.66
CA ALA A 656 -33.03 -26.39 3.35
C ALA A 656 -33.49 -27.84 3.63
N SER A 657 -33.09 -28.80 2.80
CA SER A 657 -33.44 -30.22 2.94
C SER A 657 -32.55 -31.00 3.93
N VAL A 658 -31.35 -30.49 4.27
CA VAL A 658 -30.41 -31.14 5.22
C VAL A 658 -31.01 -31.26 6.62
N LYS A 659 -31.54 -30.15 7.17
CA LYS A 659 -32.05 -30.12 8.55
C LYS A 659 -33.25 -31.08 8.76
N PRO A 660 -34.27 -31.12 7.88
CA PRO A 660 -35.33 -32.12 7.96
C PRO A 660 -34.84 -33.57 7.88
N LEU A 661 -33.88 -33.88 7.00
CA LEU A 661 -33.32 -35.23 6.88
C LEU A 661 -32.56 -35.65 8.15
N LEU A 662 -31.79 -34.72 8.73
CA LEU A 662 -31.05 -34.95 9.97
C LEU A 662 -31.99 -35.21 11.15
N ILE A 663 -33.07 -34.43 11.28
CA ILE A 663 -34.10 -34.65 12.31
C ILE A 663 -34.76 -36.03 12.12
N ARG A 664 -35.15 -36.40 10.89
CA ARG A 664 -35.76 -37.71 10.60
C ARG A 664 -34.81 -38.88 10.86
N ALA A 665 -33.53 -38.72 10.55
CA ALA A 665 -32.51 -39.70 10.84
C ALA A 665 -32.34 -39.90 12.36
N GLU A 666 -32.36 -38.81 13.12
CA GLU A 666 -32.26 -38.84 14.58
C GLU A 666 -33.51 -39.41 15.24
N ASP A 667 -34.72 -39.05 14.77
CA ASP A 667 -35.97 -39.66 15.22
C ASP A 667 -35.99 -41.17 14.98
N SER A 668 -35.53 -41.61 13.81
CA SER A 668 -35.41 -43.04 13.48
C SER A 668 -34.40 -43.75 14.40
N ARG A 669 -33.30 -43.07 14.75
CA ARG A 669 -32.31 -43.56 15.71
C ARG A 669 -32.91 -43.71 17.11
N LEU A 670 -33.68 -42.72 17.56
CA LEU A 670 -34.36 -42.74 18.87
C LEU A 670 -35.40 -43.86 18.97
N ILE A 671 -36.12 -44.15 17.88
CA ILE A 671 -37.11 -45.24 17.80
C ILE A 671 -36.45 -46.61 17.52
N SER A 672 -35.12 -46.66 17.36
CA SER A 672 -34.34 -47.86 16.99
C SER A 672 -34.70 -48.49 15.64
N ASP A 673 -35.28 -47.70 14.71
CA ASP A 673 -35.50 -48.11 13.33
C ASP A 673 -34.22 -47.92 12.50
N MET A 674 -33.37 -48.95 12.52
CA MET A 674 -32.07 -48.96 11.84
C MET A 674 -32.18 -49.01 10.31
N VAL A 675 -33.34 -49.34 9.74
CA VAL A 675 -33.51 -49.39 8.28
C VAL A 675 -33.78 -47.98 7.75
N SER A 676 -34.73 -47.27 8.37
CA SER A 676 -35.03 -45.88 8.01
C SER A 676 -33.86 -44.95 8.34
N MET A 677 -33.17 -45.18 9.46
CA MET A 677 -31.96 -44.44 9.82
C MET A 677 -30.90 -44.53 8.71
N ARG A 678 -30.52 -45.75 8.30
CA ARG A 678 -29.52 -45.95 7.23
C ARG A 678 -29.95 -45.33 5.91
N ARG A 679 -31.25 -45.39 5.58
CA ARG A 679 -31.80 -44.74 4.39
C ARG A 679 -31.65 -43.22 4.44
N PHE A 680 -32.01 -42.57 5.56
CA PHE A 680 -31.89 -41.13 5.69
C PHE A 680 -30.43 -40.66 5.71
N TYR A 681 -29.51 -41.39 6.36
CA TYR A 681 -28.09 -41.08 6.28
C TYR A 681 -27.50 -41.27 4.88
N ALA A 682 -27.94 -42.29 4.13
CA ALA A 682 -27.54 -42.46 2.74
C ALA A 682 -28.02 -41.29 1.86
N GLN A 683 -29.26 -40.82 2.06
CA GLN A 683 -29.77 -39.63 1.38
C GLN A 683 -29.01 -38.37 1.77
N LEU A 684 -28.66 -38.22 3.05
CA LEU A 684 -27.89 -37.09 3.55
C LEU A 684 -26.46 -37.10 2.99
N TYR A 685 -25.86 -38.28 2.80
CA TYR A 685 -24.54 -38.44 2.18
C TYR A 685 -24.55 -38.05 0.69
N GLU A 686 -25.55 -38.47 -0.08
CA GLU A 686 -25.69 -38.05 -1.48
C GLU A 686 -25.93 -36.54 -1.59
N LEU A 687 -26.76 -35.98 -0.71
CA LEU A 687 -27.03 -34.54 -0.65
C LEU A 687 -25.78 -33.73 -0.27
N ASP A 688 -24.97 -34.22 0.68
CA ASP A 688 -23.71 -33.58 1.07
C ASP A 688 -22.72 -33.57 -0.10
N LYS A 689 -22.60 -34.69 -0.82
CA LYS A 689 -21.76 -34.78 -2.03
C LYS A 689 -22.24 -33.83 -3.13
N GLU A 690 -23.56 -33.71 -3.30
CA GLU A 690 -24.16 -32.73 -4.22
C GLU A 690 -23.85 -31.28 -3.79
N LEU A 691 -24.04 -30.94 -2.51
CA LEU A 691 -23.73 -29.63 -1.95
C LEU A 691 -22.25 -29.26 -2.10
N ILE A 692 -21.34 -30.20 -1.86
CA ILE A 692 -19.90 -29.98 -2.09
C ILE A 692 -19.63 -29.71 -3.57
N GLY A 693 -20.25 -30.47 -4.47
CA GLY A 693 -20.14 -30.27 -5.92
C GLY A 693 -20.66 -28.90 -6.38
N GLU A 694 -21.85 -28.51 -5.93
CA GLU A 694 -22.46 -27.19 -6.24
C GLU A 694 -21.65 -26.04 -5.61
N ASN A 695 -21.15 -26.20 -4.38
CA ASN A 695 -20.29 -25.20 -3.76
C ASN A 695 -18.97 -25.05 -4.51
N MET A 696 -18.37 -26.15 -5.00
CA MET A 696 -17.16 -26.09 -5.83
C MET A 696 -17.42 -25.37 -7.16
N LYS A 697 -18.57 -25.63 -7.81
CA LYS A 697 -19.00 -24.87 -9.00
C LYS A 697 -19.18 -23.39 -8.68
N ARG A 698 -19.77 -23.06 -7.53
CA ARG A 698 -19.95 -21.68 -7.06
C ARG A 698 -18.60 -20.98 -6.85
N CYS A 699 -17.65 -21.63 -6.20
CA CYS A 699 -16.29 -21.11 -6.03
C CYS A 699 -15.62 -20.85 -7.38
N ASN A 700 -15.69 -21.81 -8.32
CA ASN A 700 -15.11 -21.64 -9.66
C ASN A 700 -15.78 -20.50 -10.45
N ASN A 701 -17.11 -20.44 -10.43
CA ASN A 701 -17.88 -19.36 -11.07
C ASN A 701 -17.50 -18.00 -10.48
N TYR A 702 -17.40 -17.92 -9.15
CA TYR A 702 -16.99 -16.72 -8.44
C TYR A 702 -15.57 -16.29 -8.80
N THR A 703 -14.60 -17.21 -8.86
CA THR A 703 -13.22 -16.91 -9.29
C THR A 703 -13.18 -16.42 -10.74
N ALA A 704 -13.96 -17.02 -11.64
CA ALA A 704 -14.03 -16.59 -13.03
C ALA A 704 -14.69 -15.20 -13.19
N LEU A 705 -15.76 -14.94 -12.43
CA LEU A 705 -16.45 -13.64 -12.41
C LEU A 705 -15.51 -12.56 -11.87
N LYS A 706 -14.79 -12.85 -10.79
CA LYS A 706 -13.76 -11.96 -10.23
C LYS A 706 -12.68 -11.62 -11.25
N ALA A 707 -12.17 -12.61 -11.99
CA ALA A 707 -11.16 -12.37 -13.02
C ALA A 707 -11.69 -11.46 -14.15
N ALA A 708 -12.94 -11.67 -14.58
CA ALA A 708 -13.58 -10.85 -15.61
C ALA A 708 -13.83 -9.40 -15.14
N LEU A 709 -14.33 -9.20 -13.92
CA LEU A 709 -14.52 -7.86 -13.33
C LEU A 709 -13.18 -7.13 -13.13
N LYS A 710 -12.13 -7.83 -12.70
CA LYS A 710 -10.78 -7.25 -12.61
C LYS A 710 -10.29 -6.78 -13.99
N HIS A 711 -10.55 -7.56 -15.04
CA HIS A 711 -10.18 -7.19 -16.40
C HIS A 711 -10.92 -5.93 -16.89
N ILE A 712 -12.23 -5.82 -16.61
CA ILE A 712 -13.01 -4.60 -16.90
C ILE A 712 -12.44 -3.39 -16.15
N ASN A 713 -12.09 -3.54 -14.88
CA ASN A 713 -11.48 -2.45 -14.10
C ASN A 713 -10.13 -2.01 -14.69
N ILE A 714 -9.30 -2.96 -15.14
CA ILE A 714 -8.04 -2.65 -15.83
C ILE A 714 -8.34 -1.83 -17.10
N PHE A 715 -9.33 -2.20 -17.90
CA PHE A 715 -9.73 -1.42 -19.07
C PHE A 715 -10.21 -0.01 -18.73
N ILE A 716 -11.05 0.14 -17.70
CA ILE A 716 -11.51 1.46 -17.23
C ILE A 716 -10.32 2.31 -16.80
N MET A 717 -9.34 1.71 -16.10
CA MET A 717 -8.12 2.41 -15.69
C MET A 717 -7.25 2.79 -16.88
N ARG A 718 -7.04 1.89 -17.85
CA ARG A 718 -6.32 2.19 -19.12
C ARG A 718 -7.00 3.33 -19.88
N ALA A 719 -8.32 3.30 -19.99
CA ALA A 719 -9.11 4.36 -20.61
C ALA A 719 -9.02 5.70 -19.86
N GLY A 720 -8.96 5.66 -18.53
CA GLY A 720 -8.69 6.83 -17.71
C GLY A 720 -7.29 7.41 -17.93
N ARG A 721 -6.26 6.56 -18.11
CA ARG A 721 -4.87 7.00 -18.38
C ARG A 721 -4.70 7.73 -19.72
N LEU A 722 -5.64 7.56 -20.66
CA LEU A 722 -5.65 8.32 -21.91
C LEU A 722 -6.11 9.78 -21.74
N ARG A 723 -6.56 10.20 -20.55
CA ARG A 723 -7.08 11.54 -20.28
C ARG A 723 -6.29 12.21 -19.15
N ILE A 724 -6.30 13.55 -19.14
CA ILE A 724 -5.54 14.36 -18.18
C ILE A 724 -6.48 15.27 -17.41
N GLY A 725 -6.32 15.33 -16.08
CA GLY A 725 -7.10 16.21 -15.19
C GLY A 725 -8.48 15.67 -14.83
N GLU A 726 -9.46 16.56 -14.65
CA GLU A 726 -10.85 16.24 -14.26
C GLU A 726 -11.55 15.28 -15.25
N ALA A 727 -11.18 15.33 -16.53
CA ALA A 727 -11.70 14.41 -17.54
C ALA A 727 -11.39 12.94 -17.24
N LYS A 728 -10.30 12.65 -16.52
CA LYS A 728 -9.96 11.30 -16.08
C LYS A 728 -10.85 10.84 -14.92
N THR A 729 -11.04 11.69 -13.91
CA THR A 729 -11.85 11.35 -12.72
C THR A 729 -13.32 11.21 -13.07
N SER A 730 -13.85 12.13 -13.89
CA SER A 730 -15.23 12.08 -14.38
C SER A 730 -15.51 10.81 -15.19
N LEU A 731 -14.64 10.46 -16.14
CA LEU A 731 -14.79 9.22 -16.92
C LEU A 731 -14.83 7.98 -16.03
N ILE A 732 -13.93 7.88 -15.06
CA ILE A 732 -13.88 6.72 -14.15
C ILE A 732 -15.18 6.63 -13.34
N ALA A 733 -15.71 7.76 -12.85
CA ALA A 733 -16.98 7.79 -12.12
C ALA A 733 -18.16 7.37 -13.01
N GLU A 734 -18.27 7.89 -14.23
CA GLU A 734 -19.36 7.56 -15.15
C GLU A 734 -19.27 6.13 -15.70
N CYS A 735 -18.07 5.62 -15.98
CA CYS A 735 -17.83 4.21 -16.33
C CYS A 735 -18.31 3.30 -15.20
N ARG A 736 -18.01 3.66 -13.95
CA ARG A 736 -18.42 2.90 -12.77
C ARG A 736 -19.93 2.91 -12.57
N GLU A 737 -20.59 4.05 -12.75
CA GLU A 737 -22.05 4.15 -12.74
C GLU A 737 -22.69 3.27 -13.84
N SER A 738 -22.08 3.25 -15.02
CA SER A 738 -22.53 2.43 -16.16
C SER A 738 -22.38 0.93 -15.90
N VAL A 739 -21.31 0.51 -15.21
CA VAL A 739 -21.12 -0.89 -14.77
C VAL A 739 -22.14 -1.26 -13.70
N LYS A 740 -22.46 -0.37 -12.75
CA LYS A 740 -23.49 -0.61 -11.72
C LYS A 740 -24.89 -0.75 -12.31
N THR A 741 -25.22 0.06 -13.32
CA THR A 741 -26.52 0.05 -13.99
C THR A 741 -26.65 -1.07 -15.04
N GLY A 742 -25.53 -1.70 -15.43
CA GLY A 742 -25.50 -2.77 -16.43
C GLY A 742 -25.62 -2.26 -17.87
N GLU A 743 -25.35 -0.98 -18.13
CA GLU A 743 -25.48 -0.38 -19.46
C GLU A 743 -24.20 -0.54 -20.29
N THR A 744 -24.03 -1.71 -20.92
CA THR A 744 -22.84 -2.06 -21.72
C THR A 744 -22.56 -1.13 -22.90
N ARG A 745 -23.60 -0.67 -23.60
CA ARG A 745 -23.47 0.25 -24.75
C ARG A 745 -23.01 1.65 -24.34
N SER A 746 -23.53 2.12 -23.20
CA SER A 746 -23.14 3.40 -22.61
C SER A 746 -21.65 3.37 -22.27
N LEU A 747 -21.19 2.29 -21.62
CA LEU A 747 -19.78 2.10 -21.25
C LEU A 747 -18.82 2.16 -22.45
N LEU A 748 -19.13 1.48 -23.56
CA LEU A 748 -18.29 1.50 -24.77
C LEU A 748 -18.20 2.88 -25.42
N ASN A 749 -19.33 3.60 -25.50
CA ASN A 749 -19.34 4.95 -26.02
C ASN A 749 -18.56 5.89 -25.12
N LEU A 750 -18.75 5.77 -23.80
CA LEU A 750 -18.08 6.58 -22.80
C LEU A 750 -16.56 6.43 -22.88
N ILE A 751 -16.06 5.19 -22.99
CA ILE A 751 -14.63 4.93 -23.16
C ILE A 751 -14.10 5.59 -24.44
N ARG A 752 -14.84 5.49 -25.55
CA ARG A 752 -14.44 6.03 -26.86
C ARG A 752 -14.42 7.56 -26.92
N THR A 753 -15.47 8.23 -26.47
CA THR A 753 -15.69 9.67 -26.69
C THR A 753 -15.58 10.50 -25.42
N GLY A 754 -15.60 9.87 -24.24
CA GLY A 754 -15.68 10.56 -22.95
C GLY A 754 -17.04 11.20 -22.67
N LYS A 755 -18.09 10.82 -23.41
CA LYS A 755 -19.47 11.32 -23.25
C LYS A 755 -20.46 10.17 -23.38
N LYS A 756 -21.51 10.18 -22.54
CA LYS A 756 -22.63 9.22 -22.58
C LYS A 756 -23.36 9.22 -23.93
#